data_AF-A0A3B3HQX9-F1
#
_entry.id   AF-A0A3B3HQX9-F1
#
_cell.length_a   1.000
_cell.length_b   1.000
_cell.length_c   1.000
_cell.angle_alpha   90.00
_cell.angle_beta   90.00
_cell.angle_gamma   90.00
#
_symmetry.space_group_name_H-M   'P 1'
#
loop_
_entity.id
_entity.type
_entity.pdbx_description
1 polymer ?
#
loop_
_entity_poly.entity_id
_entity_poly.type
_entity_poly.pdbx_seq_one_letter_code
_entity_poly.pdbx_strand_id
1 'polypeptide(L)'
;MRDNEPHVMPAKTSPGQTRSASGAGGPEHPDGKWATGTRRKWTRCENKVLLECYYSSNPTQRGYMQRMWKEWMLRNPQSRLTAKQLVAQRTNIHKRQLLSQLEIEAIQYNATGEPEQVREEVIPHSHPEIGYTAPTTTIPLSEAASDLKDKIMSTMKTRQPRHQLQRLSDVPPESLLETVNEALRAIPTTTITETNELVYTSATVILEMLGYKSNHGRKQYPPWKQRLEAKIKATRKDVSRLTEAQRGTMRKQVPKRYSQMPIPEALETAKQRLLALSSRLKRYTRDNEARRINRLFATQPAKVYAQWQGQNSRADPPRLETEQYWKSIWEKETAHNSNAQWLVSLRKEHSNLPEQNPVTITVADIQERVSGMKNWTAPGPDMIHAYWLKKLTALHERLAAQMNQLLRDGTHPEWLTEGRTILIQKDPLKGAVPSNYRPITCLSTTWKLMSGIIATKINRHMDQFMSNTQKGIGRDSRGAKHQLLVDRTVAQDCKSRHTNLCTAWIDYKKAYDSMPHTWITECLELYNINRTLRAFIGNSMKLWKTTLEANGKPLAQVSIKCGIYQGDALSPLLFCIGLNPLSQIINKTGYGYRLRNGANISHLLYMDDIKLYTKSERDIDSLIHTTRIYSTDIGMSFGLEKCSRMVTKRGKVVHTGGVSLPEGTIADIEDSYKYLGIPQANGNLEQATRKAATAKYLQRVRQVLRSQLNGKNKARAINSYALPVIRYPAGIIRWPKEEIQTTDVKTRKLLTMHGGFHPKSSTLRLYASRKEGGRGLVSVEATIQDETSKMHEYIKLKAPTDSVLSECLRQWRAEDTVLEDRSSWEDKPLHGMYHRTITEVADIKKSYQWLERAGLQDSTEALILAAQEQALSTRAIEAQIYHTRQDPRCRLCKEAPETIQHITAGCKMLAGKAYMERHNQVAGIIYRNMCAEYGLETPRSKWETPPKVVENERAKILWDFQIQTDRMVMSNQPDIVVVDKEQRKAVVVDVAVPSDGNIRKKEHEKLEKYQGLREELEKTWKVKVTVVPVVIGTLGAVTPKLEEWLQQIPGKTSDLSVQKSAVLGTAKILRRTLKLPGLW
;
A
#
# COMPACT_ATOMS: atom_id res chain seq x y z
N MET A 1 25.67 -25.31 55.25
CA MET A 1 26.44 -24.73 56.37
C MET A 1 26.35 -23.21 56.28
N ARG A 2 25.67 -22.62 57.28
CA ARG A 2 25.63 -21.21 57.73
C ARG A 2 25.13 -20.17 56.71
N ASP A 3 23.88 -19.71 56.81
CA ASP A 3 23.33 -18.74 57.79
C ASP A 3 23.94 -17.34 57.65
N ASN A 4 23.18 -16.38 57.10
CA ASN A 4 22.50 -15.37 57.92
C ASN A 4 21.86 -14.25 57.07
N GLU A 5 20.60 -14.00 57.40
CA GLU A 5 19.75 -12.86 57.03
C GLU A 5 20.06 -11.62 57.92
N PRO A 6 19.36 -10.47 57.76
CA PRO A 6 19.91 -9.12 57.88
C PRO A 6 19.52 -8.38 59.16
N HIS A 7 20.19 -7.25 59.45
CA HIS A 7 19.74 -6.06 60.21
C HIS A 7 21.00 -5.15 60.42
N VAL A 8 20.94 -3.83 60.60
CA VAL A 8 20.67 -3.16 61.89
C VAL A 8 20.64 -1.62 61.70
N MET A 9 19.55 -1.03 62.22
CA MET A 9 19.28 0.39 62.60
C MET A 9 20.15 0.84 63.80
N PRO A 10 20.24 2.13 64.29
CA PRO A 10 19.19 2.68 65.18
C PRO A 10 19.12 4.22 65.43
N ALA A 11 17.95 4.68 65.91
CA ALA A 11 17.71 5.45 67.17
C ALA A 11 16.23 5.93 67.19
N LYS A 12 15.28 5.29 67.90
CA LYS A 12 14.83 5.46 69.32
C LYS A 12 14.37 6.90 69.63
N THR A 13 13.11 7.20 69.99
CA THR A 13 12.31 6.78 71.18
C THR A 13 10.81 7.18 70.97
N SER A 14 9.78 6.30 71.05
CA SER A 14 8.98 5.82 72.22
C SER A 14 7.92 6.83 72.77
N PRO A 15 6.83 6.42 73.46
CA PRO A 15 5.92 5.25 73.28
C PRO A 15 4.40 5.54 73.59
N GLY A 16 3.53 4.52 73.48
CA GLY A 16 2.27 4.35 74.26
C GLY A 16 0.95 4.39 73.45
N GLN A 17 0.32 3.26 73.08
CA GLN A 17 -0.62 2.37 73.81
C GLN A 17 -2.06 2.89 74.06
N THR A 18 -3.00 2.13 73.45
CA THR A 18 -4.30 1.62 73.96
C THR A 18 -5.55 2.50 74.20
N ARG A 19 -6.65 1.99 73.60
CA ARG A 19 -8.04 1.80 74.12
C ARG A 19 -9.04 2.98 74.19
N SER A 20 -10.05 2.82 73.33
CA SER A 20 -11.53 2.87 73.56
C SER A 20 -12.23 4.02 74.31
N ALA A 21 -13.25 4.52 73.59
CA ALA A 21 -14.63 4.80 74.00
C ALA A 21 -15.02 6.14 74.65
N SER A 22 -16.17 6.64 74.14
CA SER A 22 -17.09 7.66 74.69
C SER A 22 -16.53 9.07 74.89
N GLY A 23 -17.26 10.17 74.67
CA GLY A 23 -18.65 10.41 74.30
C GLY A 23 -18.90 11.91 74.51
N ALA A 24 -19.65 12.49 73.57
CA ALA A 24 -20.58 13.64 73.67
C ALA A 24 -20.24 14.93 74.45
N GLY A 25 -20.71 16.03 73.84
CA GLY A 25 -20.98 17.34 74.49
C GLY A 25 -19.79 18.29 74.36
N GLY A 26 -19.88 19.45 73.75
CA GLY A 26 -20.97 20.39 73.53
C GLY A 26 -20.32 21.75 73.22
N PRO A 27 -21.09 22.76 72.77
CA PRO A 27 -20.62 23.73 71.79
C PRO A 27 -20.28 25.09 72.40
N GLU A 28 -19.50 25.92 71.69
CA GLU A 28 -19.92 27.27 71.22
C GLU A 28 -18.80 28.03 70.51
N HIS A 29 -19.23 28.78 69.50
CA HIS A 29 -18.52 29.67 68.55
C HIS A 29 -18.15 31.03 69.22
N PRO A 30 -17.54 32.06 68.56
CA PRO A 30 -17.15 32.21 67.14
C PRO A 30 -15.76 32.88 66.87
N ASP A 31 -15.36 32.76 65.60
CA ASP A 31 -14.53 33.67 64.77
C ASP A 31 -13.07 34.00 65.12
N GLY A 32 -12.16 33.45 64.30
CA GLY A 32 -10.78 33.90 64.18
C GLY A 32 -9.90 32.98 63.34
N LYS A 33 -9.96 33.13 62.01
CA LYS A 33 -8.99 32.74 60.96
C LYS A 33 -7.93 31.67 61.30
N TRP A 34 -7.96 30.54 60.57
CA TRP A 34 -6.75 29.74 60.33
C TRP A 34 -6.50 29.51 58.85
N ALA A 35 -5.23 29.64 58.51
CA ALA A 35 -4.63 29.47 57.21
C ALA A 35 -4.70 28.00 56.73
N THR A 36 -4.80 27.89 55.40
CA THR A 36 -4.22 26.85 54.52
C THR A 36 -3.63 25.59 55.17
N GLY A 37 -4.13 24.40 54.81
CA GLY A 37 -3.27 23.23 54.97
C GLY A 37 -3.86 21.82 54.99
N THR A 38 -5.08 21.56 54.54
CA THR A 38 -5.49 20.18 54.22
C THR A 38 -6.41 20.21 53.01
N ARG A 39 -5.90 19.76 51.85
CA ARG A 39 -6.76 19.51 50.68
C ARG A 39 -7.71 18.38 51.05
N ARG A 40 -8.95 18.71 51.39
CA ARG A 40 -10.04 17.74 51.47
C ARG A 40 -10.03 16.92 50.17
N LYS A 41 -9.87 15.60 50.29
CA LYS A 41 -10.05 14.69 49.17
C LYS A 41 -11.54 14.61 48.87
N TRP A 42 -11.94 15.09 47.71
CA TRP A 42 -13.31 14.97 47.23
C TRP A 42 -13.50 13.59 46.61
N THR A 43 -14.51 12.86 47.08
CA THR A 43 -14.91 11.59 46.47
C THR A 43 -15.70 11.84 45.17
N ARG A 44 -15.76 10.82 44.31
CA ARG A 44 -16.54 10.92 43.05
C ARG A 44 -18.04 11.16 43.33
N CYS A 45 -18.59 10.58 44.40
CA CYS A 45 -19.99 10.82 44.80
C CYS A 45 -20.20 12.27 45.26
N GLU A 46 -19.31 12.83 46.07
CA GLU A 46 -19.40 14.24 46.50
C GLU A 46 -19.32 15.22 45.32
N ASN A 47 -18.53 14.90 44.29
CA ASN A 47 -18.47 15.70 43.07
C ASN A 47 -19.80 15.65 42.27
N LYS A 48 -20.50 14.50 42.25
CA LYS A 48 -21.81 14.37 41.59
C LYS A 48 -22.86 15.21 42.32
N VAL A 49 -22.95 15.05 43.64
CA VAL A 49 -23.87 15.82 44.50
C VAL A 49 -23.62 17.32 44.36
N LEU A 50 -22.35 17.75 44.23
CA LEU A 50 -22.02 19.16 44.06
C LEU A 50 -22.53 19.71 42.72
N LEU A 51 -22.43 18.92 41.64
CA LEU A 51 -22.98 19.32 40.34
C LEU A 51 -24.51 19.32 40.36
N GLU A 52 -25.17 18.38 41.04
CA GLU A 52 -26.63 18.40 41.22
C GLU A 52 -27.06 19.70 41.92
N CYS A 53 -26.45 20.05 43.05
CA CYS A 53 -26.72 21.31 43.74
C CYS A 53 -26.45 22.54 42.85
N TYR A 54 -25.44 22.47 41.97
CA TYR A 54 -25.14 23.56 41.03
C TYR A 54 -26.24 23.72 39.98
N TYR A 55 -26.65 22.65 39.30
CA TYR A 55 -27.67 22.74 38.27
C TYR A 55 -29.06 23.06 38.85
N SER A 56 -29.41 22.52 40.02
CA SER A 56 -30.64 22.88 40.73
C SER A 56 -30.66 24.33 41.24
N SER A 57 -29.50 24.99 41.35
CA SER A 57 -29.41 26.38 41.83
C SER A 57 -29.74 27.45 40.76
N ASN A 58 -30.05 27.04 39.52
CA ASN A 58 -30.21 27.90 38.35
C ASN A 58 -29.00 28.84 38.16
N PRO A 59 -27.88 28.34 37.60
CA PRO A 59 -26.62 29.07 37.54
C PRO A 59 -26.65 30.32 36.63
N THR A 60 -27.68 30.46 35.79
CA THR A 60 -27.92 31.63 34.93
C THR A 60 -28.45 32.85 35.71
N GLN A 61 -28.96 32.68 36.93
CA GLN A 61 -29.52 33.77 37.74
C GLN A 61 -28.52 34.29 38.79
N ARG A 62 -28.51 35.62 39.05
CA ARG A 62 -27.73 36.22 40.14
C ARG A 62 -28.04 35.56 41.49
N GLY A 63 -27.02 35.37 42.33
CA GLY A 63 -27.14 34.71 43.63
C GLY A 63 -27.06 33.18 43.62
N TYR A 64 -26.78 32.53 42.48
CA TYR A 64 -26.71 31.06 42.40
C TYR A 64 -25.68 30.45 43.35
N MET A 65 -24.57 31.14 43.64
CA MET A 65 -23.54 30.63 44.55
C MET A 65 -24.10 30.39 45.97
N GLN A 66 -24.98 31.26 46.45
CA GLN A 66 -25.64 31.12 47.75
C GLN A 66 -26.74 30.05 47.70
N ARG A 67 -27.48 29.94 46.58
CA ARG A 67 -28.48 28.87 46.39
C ARG A 67 -27.84 27.49 46.33
N MET A 68 -26.77 27.33 45.54
CA MET A 68 -25.96 26.11 45.47
C MET A 68 -25.39 25.74 46.83
N TRP A 69 -24.93 26.72 47.61
CA TRP A 69 -24.44 26.48 48.96
C TRP A 69 -25.55 26.04 49.91
N LYS A 70 -26.74 26.67 49.86
CA LYS A 70 -27.91 26.25 50.66
C LYS A 70 -28.33 24.82 50.32
N GLU A 71 -28.43 24.48 49.03
CA GLU A 71 -28.72 23.11 48.56
C GLU A 71 -27.67 22.10 49.02
N TRP A 72 -26.39 22.48 48.95
CA TRP A 72 -25.30 21.64 49.44
C TRP A 72 -25.38 21.41 50.95
N MET A 73 -25.67 22.46 51.72
CA MET A 73 -25.86 22.36 53.17
C MET A 73 -27.09 21.52 53.54
N LEU A 74 -28.15 21.56 52.74
CA LEU A 74 -29.34 20.72 52.94
C LEU A 74 -29.00 19.23 52.80
N ARG A 75 -28.19 18.89 51.78
CA ARG A 75 -27.78 17.50 51.50
C ARG A 75 -26.58 17.03 52.31
N ASN A 76 -25.77 17.96 52.82
CA ASN A 76 -24.58 17.69 53.63
C ASN A 76 -24.54 18.62 54.86
N PRO A 77 -25.41 18.41 55.86
CA PRO A 77 -25.56 19.34 57.00
C PRO A 77 -24.30 19.52 57.84
N GLN A 78 -23.40 18.53 57.84
CA GLN A 78 -22.12 18.58 58.58
C GLN A 78 -20.98 19.27 57.81
N SER A 79 -21.21 19.73 56.58
CA SER A 79 -20.20 20.38 55.75
C SER A 79 -19.85 21.78 56.28
N ARG A 80 -18.56 22.05 56.56
CA ARG A 80 -18.05 23.39 56.90
C ARG A 80 -17.57 24.21 55.69
N LEU A 81 -17.93 23.79 54.47
CA LEU A 81 -17.47 24.42 53.22
C LEU A 81 -18.22 25.72 52.95
N THR A 82 -17.49 26.74 52.50
CA THR A 82 -18.07 28.03 52.06
C THR A 82 -18.53 27.98 50.60
N ALA A 83 -19.48 28.84 50.21
CA ALA A 83 -19.96 28.95 48.82
C ALA A 83 -18.81 29.15 47.81
N LYS A 84 -17.77 29.92 48.17
CA LYS A 84 -16.57 30.11 47.34
C LYS A 84 -15.77 28.82 47.15
N GLN A 85 -15.64 27.98 48.19
CA GLN A 85 -14.94 26.70 48.11
C GLN A 85 -15.69 25.69 47.24
N LEU A 86 -17.03 25.67 47.31
CA LEU A 86 -17.87 24.83 46.45
C LEU A 86 -17.75 25.21 44.97
N VAL A 87 -17.78 26.50 44.64
CA VAL A 87 -17.60 26.96 43.25
C VAL A 87 -16.19 26.65 42.75
N ALA A 88 -15.16 26.84 43.58
CA ALA A 88 -13.79 26.48 43.22
C ALA A 88 -13.67 24.98 42.90
N GLN A 89 -14.32 24.12 43.68
CA GLN A 89 -14.34 22.68 43.39
C GLN A 89 -15.14 22.34 42.12
N ARG A 90 -16.29 22.97 41.88
CA ARG A 90 -17.05 22.80 40.63
C ARG A 90 -16.21 23.13 39.40
N THR A 91 -15.46 24.23 39.44
CA THR A 91 -14.52 24.58 38.36
C THR A 91 -13.43 23.52 38.20
N ASN A 92 -12.97 22.93 39.29
CA ASN A 92 -11.97 21.87 39.29
C ASN A 92 -12.51 20.55 38.72
N ILE A 93 -13.80 20.23 38.94
CA ILE A 93 -14.48 19.07 38.35
C ILE A 93 -14.44 19.15 36.81
N HIS A 94 -14.80 20.29 36.23
CA HIS A 94 -14.73 20.49 34.77
C HIS A 94 -13.28 20.56 34.27
N LYS A 95 -12.40 21.33 34.93
CA LYS A 95 -11.02 21.54 34.48
C LYS A 95 -10.17 20.27 34.52
N ARG A 96 -10.39 19.39 35.50
CA ARG A 96 -9.65 18.11 35.66
C ARG A 96 -10.44 16.89 35.19
N GLN A 97 -11.60 17.08 34.56
CA GLN A 97 -12.47 16.00 34.08
C GLN A 97 -12.72 14.93 35.16
N LEU A 98 -13.07 15.36 36.38
CA LEU A 98 -13.28 14.44 37.52
C LEU A 98 -14.58 13.60 37.40
N LEU A 99 -15.44 13.96 36.44
CA LEU A 99 -16.63 13.23 36.01
C LEU A 99 -16.66 13.19 34.48
N SER A 100 -17.22 12.12 33.90
CA SER A 100 -17.35 12.00 32.44
C SER A 100 -18.42 12.96 31.92
N GLN A 101 -18.35 13.30 30.63
CA GLN A 101 -19.31 14.19 29.98
C GLN A 101 -20.75 13.63 30.07
N LEU A 102 -20.93 12.32 29.91
CA LEU A 102 -22.22 11.64 30.07
C LEU A 102 -22.76 11.72 31.51
N GLU A 103 -21.88 11.65 32.52
CA GLU A 103 -22.29 11.82 33.92
C GLU A 103 -22.77 13.23 34.22
N ILE A 104 -22.14 14.25 33.62
CA ILE A 104 -22.53 15.65 33.78
C ILE A 104 -23.86 15.93 33.07
N GLU A 105 -24.04 15.41 31.85
CA GLU A 105 -25.29 15.53 31.08
C GLU A 105 -26.47 14.87 31.78
N ALA A 106 -26.26 13.67 32.36
CA ALA A 106 -27.29 13.00 33.16
C ALA A 106 -27.65 13.79 34.43
N ILE A 107 -26.66 14.38 35.12
CA ILE A 107 -26.90 15.22 36.30
C ILE A 107 -27.67 16.49 35.93
N GLN A 108 -27.32 17.12 34.81
CA GLN A 108 -28.01 18.31 34.32
C GLN A 108 -29.47 17.99 33.96
N TYR A 109 -29.71 16.89 33.25
CA TYR A 109 -31.05 16.39 32.93
C TYR A 109 -31.90 16.17 34.20
N ASN A 110 -31.35 15.48 35.19
CA ASN A 110 -32.05 15.18 36.45
C ASN A 110 -32.32 16.43 37.31
N ALA A 111 -31.50 17.48 37.19
CA ALA A 111 -31.60 18.67 38.03
C ALA A 111 -32.53 19.76 37.49
N THR A 112 -32.76 19.82 36.16
CA THR A 112 -33.57 20.88 35.54
C THR A 112 -34.97 20.44 35.07
N GLY A 113 -35.28 19.15 35.11
CA GLY A 113 -36.67 18.64 35.09
C GLY A 113 -37.46 18.73 33.79
N GLU A 114 -37.25 19.71 32.89
CA GLU A 114 -38.02 19.82 31.64
C GLU A 114 -37.25 20.42 30.45
N PRO A 115 -37.60 19.98 29.21
CA PRO A 115 -37.15 20.56 27.95
C PRO A 115 -37.94 21.84 27.62
N GLU A 116 -37.29 22.86 27.04
CA GLU A 116 -37.99 24.03 26.51
C GLU A 116 -39.00 23.63 25.43
N GLN A 117 -40.29 23.78 25.74
CA GLN A 117 -41.43 23.62 24.84
C GLN A 117 -41.51 24.79 23.85
N VAL A 118 -41.46 24.50 22.55
CA VAL A 118 -41.98 25.39 21.51
C VAL A 118 -43.47 25.07 21.33
N ARG A 119 -44.31 26.11 21.44
CA ARG A 119 -45.77 26.06 21.28
C ARG A 119 -46.15 25.60 19.86
N GLU A 120 -47.07 24.64 19.79
CA GLU A 120 -47.78 24.27 18.57
C GLU A 120 -48.84 25.34 18.23
N GLU A 121 -48.73 25.95 17.05
CA GLU A 121 -49.87 26.49 16.32
C GLU A 121 -50.12 25.59 15.10
N VAL A 122 -51.36 25.14 14.95
CA VAL A 122 -51.83 24.30 13.85
C VAL A 122 -52.56 25.18 12.83
N ILE A 123 -52.34 24.90 11.53
CA ILE A 123 -53.17 25.10 10.31
C ILE A 123 -52.28 25.63 9.15
N PRO A 124 -52.40 25.19 7.87
CA PRO A 124 -52.72 23.87 7.30
C PRO A 124 -51.65 23.43 6.25
N HIS A 125 -51.77 22.19 5.77
CA HIS A 125 -51.09 21.59 4.61
C HIS A 125 -50.18 22.48 3.73
N SER A 126 -48.88 22.43 3.98
CA SER A 126 -47.85 22.59 2.94
C SER A 126 -46.64 21.73 3.32
N HIS A 127 -46.07 21.04 2.33
CA HIS A 127 -44.94 20.12 2.49
C HIS A 127 -43.79 20.76 3.28
N PRO A 128 -43.26 20.18 4.38
CA PRO A 128 -42.05 20.71 5.00
C PRO A 128 -40.84 20.34 4.14
N GLU A 129 -40.09 21.35 3.76
CA GLU A 129 -38.87 21.29 2.96
C GLU A 129 -37.87 20.27 3.53
N ILE A 130 -37.53 19.29 2.69
CA ILE A 130 -36.51 18.29 2.90
C ILE A 130 -35.24 18.78 2.20
N GLY A 131 -34.17 19.05 2.96
CA GLY A 131 -32.85 19.30 2.40
C GLY A 131 -31.84 19.70 3.45
N TYR A 132 -30.59 19.31 3.27
CA TYR A 132 -29.47 20.03 3.88
C TYR A 132 -29.52 21.47 3.35
N THR A 133 -29.92 22.43 4.17
CA THR A 133 -29.69 23.85 3.90
C THR A 133 -28.23 24.14 4.22
N ALA A 134 -27.46 24.50 3.19
CA ALA A 134 -26.08 24.94 3.38
C ALA A 134 -26.04 26.03 4.46
N PRO A 135 -25.06 26.04 5.37
CA PRO A 135 -24.96 27.11 6.35
C PRO A 135 -24.94 28.45 5.61
N THR A 136 -25.87 29.33 5.97
CA THR A 136 -26.04 30.70 5.45
C THR A 136 -24.88 31.62 5.86
N THR A 137 -23.70 31.06 6.07
CA THR A 137 -22.45 31.78 6.23
C THR A 137 -22.07 32.38 4.87
N THR A 138 -22.43 33.64 4.70
CA THR A 138 -21.85 34.57 3.72
C THR A 138 -20.38 34.83 4.06
N ILE A 139 -19.55 33.78 4.03
CA ILE A 139 -18.10 33.95 3.96
C ILE A 139 -17.82 34.45 2.54
N PRO A 140 -17.16 35.62 2.36
CA PRO A 140 -16.78 36.09 1.04
C PRO A 140 -15.91 35.03 0.38
N LEU A 141 -16.35 34.52 -0.78
CA LEU A 141 -15.55 33.61 -1.58
C LEU A 141 -14.34 34.36 -2.12
N SER A 142 -13.18 33.72 -2.13
CA SER A 142 -12.07 34.19 -2.96
C SER A 142 -12.49 34.27 -4.42
N GLU A 143 -11.94 35.22 -5.18
CA GLU A 143 -12.23 35.39 -6.62
C GLU A 143 -12.03 34.06 -7.38
N ALA A 144 -10.92 33.37 -7.09
CA ALA A 144 -10.63 32.05 -7.64
C ALA A 144 -11.66 30.97 -7.26
N ALA A 145 -12.23 31.01 -6.05
CA ALA A 145 -13.29 30.09 -5.65
C ALA A 145 -14.64 30.43 -6.31
N SER A 146 -14.92 31.72 -6.54
CA SER A 146 -16.11 32.16 -7.27
C SER A 146 -16.10 31.71 -8.73
N ASP A 147 -15.00 31.94 -9.44
CA ASP A 147 -14.83 31.49 -10.83
C ASP A 147 -14.97 29.97 -10.95
N LEU A 148 -14.37 29.25 -10.00
CA LEU A 148 -14.43 27.80 -9.97
C LEU A 148 -15.83 27.28 -9.67
N LYS A 149 -16.57 27.93 -8.76
CA LYS A 149 -17.99 27.65 -8.49
C LYS A 149 -18.81 27.78 -9.76
N ASP A 150 -18.67 28.88 -10.51
CA ASP A 150 -19.41 29.12 -11.74
C ASP A 150 -19.05 28.11 -12.84
N LYS A 151 -17.78 27.73 -12.93
CA LYS A 151 -17.32 26.67 -13.83
C LYS A 151 -17.90 25.29 -13.48
N ILE A 152 -17.93 24.93 -12.20
CA ILE A 152 -18.53 23.66 -11.75
C ILE A 152 -20.04 23.65 -12.02
N MET A 153 -20.73 24.75 -11.71
CA MET A 153 -22.18 24.88 -11.92
C MET A 153 -22.57 24.85 -13.41
N SER A 154 -21.83 25.55 -14.27
CA SER A 154 -22.04 25.49 -15.72
C SER A 154 -21.81 24.09 -16.28
N THR A 155 -20.74 23.41 -15.86
CA THR A 155 -20.45 22.02 -16.27
C THR A 155 -21.58 21.08 -15.84
N MET A 156 -22.11 21.23 -14.61
CA MET A 156 -23.22 20.42 -14.09
C MET A 156 -24.51 20.57 -14.91
N LYS A 157 -24.79 21.75 -15.47
CA LYS A 157 -25.95 21.98 -16.36
C LYS A 157 -25.84 21.26 -17.71
N THR A 158 -24.63 21.06 -18.23
CA THR A 158 -24.42 20.51 -19.59
C THR A 158 -24.57 18.98 -19.74
N ARG A 159 -24.85 18.24 -18.65
CA ARG A 159 -25.12 16.78 -18.57
C ARG A 159 -24.48 15.94 -19.69
N GLN A 160 -23.18 15.66 -19.57
CA GLN A 160 -22.48 14.69 -20.42
C GLN A 160 -22.57 13.25 -19.87
N PRO A 161 -22.54 12.21 -20.73
CA PRO A 161 -22.43 10.83 -20.28
C PRO A 161 -21.20 10.63 -19.39
N ARG A 162 -21.37 9.95 -18.26
CA ARG A 162 -20.27 9.71 -17.33
C ARG A 162 -19.25 8.76 -17.95
N HIS A 163 -17.99 9.18 -17.92
CA HIS A 163 -16.86 8.35 -18.30
C HIS A 163 -16.01 8.05 -17.07
N GLN A 164 -15.27 6.95 -17.11
CA GLN A 164 -14.35 6.63 -16.04
C GLN A 164 -13.30 7.75 -15.90
N LEU A 165 -13.32 8.43 -14.74
CA LEU A 165 -12.37 9.49 -14.42
C LEU A 165 -10.92 8.98 -14.46
N GLN A 166 -10.02 9.74 -15.09
CA GLN A 166 -8.62 9.33 -15.21
C GLN A 166 -7.92 9.37 -13.86
N ARG A 167 -7.01 8.40 -13.64
CA ARG A 167 -6.15 8.40 -12.46
C ARG A 167 -5.09 9.49 -12.60
N LEU A 168 -5.01 10.36 -11.58
CA LEU A 168 -3.97 11.38 -11.50
C LEU A 168 -2.58 10.76 -11.39
N SER A 169 -1.65 11.31 -12.16
CA SER A 169 -0.22 10.96 -12.10
C SER A 169 0.52 11.64 -10.95
N ASP A 170 0.11 12.86 -10.59
CA ASP A 170 0.62 13.65 -9.48
C ASP A 170 -0.53 14.15 -8.60
N VAL A 171 -0.28 14.39 -7.31
CA VAL A 171 -1.29 14.91 -6.39
C VAL A 171 -1.54 16.39 -6.73
N PRO A 172 -2.81 16.85 -6.85
CA PRO A 172 -3.11 18.25 -7.06
C PRO A 172 -2.49 19.11 -5.94
N PRO A 173 -2.05 20.34 -6.23
CA PRO A 173 -1.59 21.28 -5.21
C PRO A 173 -2.63 21.43 -4.10
N GLU A 174 -2.18 21.54 -2.85
CA GLU A 174 -3.07 21.68 -1.69
C GLU A 174 -3.93 22.94 -1.79
N SER A 175 -3.33 24.05 -2.23
CA SER A 175 -4.03 25.31 -2.50
C SER A 175 -5.20 25.14 -3.48
N LEU A 176 -5.03 24.38 -4.56
CA LEU A 176 -6.12 24.10 -5.52
C LEU A 176 -7.26 23.34 -4.84
N LEU A 177 -6.94 22.35 -4.00
CA LEU A 177 -7.96 21.58 -3.29
C LEU A 177 -8.67 22.42 -2.22
N GLU A 178 -7.98 23.35 -1.57
CA GLU A 178 -8.57 24.31 -0.63
C GLU A 178 -9.57 25.23 -1.35
N THR A 179 -9.18 25.84 -2.47
CA THR A 179 -10.07 26.67 -3.30
C THR A 179 -11.28 25.90 -3.82
N VAL A 180 -11.09 24.64 -4.25
CA VAL A 180 -12.22 23.77 -4.64
C VAL A 180 -13.17 23.54 -3.46
N ASN A 181 -12.65 23.20 -2.29
CA ASN A 181 -13.49 22.94 -1.11
C ASN A 181 -14.22 24.21 -0.65
N GLU A 182 -13.60 25.39 -0.80
CA GLU A 182 -14.24 26.68 -0.57
C GLU A 182 -15.42 26.90 -1.53
N ALA A 183 -15.21 26.73 -2.83
CA ALA A 183 -16.26 26.83 -3.86
C ALA A 183 -17.42 25.86 -3.59
N LEU A 184 -17.11 24.62 -3.21
CA LEU A 184 -18.10 23.59 -2.91
C LEU A 184 -19.02 23.94 -1.74
N ARG A 185 -18.51 24.63 -0.70
CA ARG A 185 -19.34 25.07 0.43
C ARG A 185 -20.47 25.99 -0.01
N ALA A 186 -20.27 26.77 -1.07
CA ALA A 186 -21.25 27.73 -1.59
C ALA A 186 -22.23 27.15 -2.63
N ILE A 187 -22.09 25.88 -3.02
CA ILE A 187 -23.03 25.19 -3.94
C ILE A 187 -23.98 24.34 -3.10
N PRO A 188 -25.27 24.67 -2.96
CA PRO A 188 -26.22 23.85 -2.21
C PRO A 188 -26.61 22.59 -2.99
N THR A 189 -26.83 21.48 -2.28
CA THR A 189 -27.41 20.24 -2.81
C THR A 189 -28.40 19.68 -1.80
N THR A 190 -29.58 19.28 -2.27
CA THR A 190 -30.68 18.78 -1.45
C THR A 190 -30.68 17.25 -1.37
N THR A 191 -30.33 16.57 -2.47
CA THR A 191 -30.35 15.11 -2.58
C THR A 191 -28.96 14.48 -2.67
N ILE A 192 -28.87 13.19 -2.32
CA ILE A 192 -27.64 12.39 -2.52
C ILE A 192 -27.23 12.32 -3.99
N THR A 193 -28.19 12.38 -4.91
CA THR A 193 -27.97 12.37 -6.36
C THR A 193 -27.26 13.65 -6.79
N GLU A 194 -27.74 14.82 -6.37
CA GLU A 194 -27.12 16.11 -6.65
C GLU A 194 -25.70 16.19 -6.07
N THR A 195 -25.50 15.71 -4.83
CA THR A 195 -24.17 15.66 -4.22
C THR A 195 -23.23 14.73 -4.99
N ASN A 196 -23.72 13.59 -5.47
CA ASN A 196 -22.95 12.66 -6.29
C ASN A 196 -22.56 13.26 -7.65
N GLU A 197 -23.48 13.97 -8.31
CA GLU A 197 -23.21 14.73 -9.52
C GLU A 197 -22.15 15.80 -9.28
N LEU A 198 -22.27 16.56 -8.18
CA LEU A 198 -21.31 17.58 -7.78
C LEU A 198 -19.89 17.02 -7.56
N VAL A 199 -19.77 15.82 -6.98
CA VAL A 199 -18.47 15.13 -6.85
C VAL A 199 -17.87 14.83 -8.22
N TYR A 200 -18.67 14.30 -9.15
CA TYR A 200 -18.20 13.91 -10.49
C TYR A 200 -17.79 15.14 -11.32
N THR A 201 -18.60 16.19 -11.31
CA THR A 201 -18.34 17.42 -12.08
C THR A 201 -17.09 18.12 -11.53
N SER A 202 -16.97 18.25 -10.21
CA SER A 202 -15.78 18.84 -9.57
C SER A 202 -14.50 18.08 -9.94
N ALA A 203 -14.55 16.74 -9.91
CA ALA A 203 -13.42 15.91 -10.32
C ALA A 203 -13.05 16.11 -11.80
N THR A 204 -14.04 16.28 -12.67
CA THR A 204 -13.84 16.53 -14.10
C THR A 204 -13.18 17.89 -14.33
N VAL A 205 -13.68 18.95 -13.70
CA VAL A 205 -13.11 20.30 -13.77
C VAL A 205 -11.66 20.31 -13.27
N ILE A 206 -11.35 19.64 -12.17
CA ILE A 206 -9.97 19.52 -11.66
C ILE A 206 -9.07 18.80 -12.67
N LEU A 207 -9.54 17.73 -13.29
CA LEU A 207 -8.76 17.00 -14.31
C LEU A 207 -8.46 17.89 -15.52
N GLU A 208 -9.42 18.68 -15.98
CA GLU A 208 -9.23 19.62 -17.08
C GLU A 208 -8.22 20.72 -16.71
N MET A 209 -8.32 21.30 -15.51
CA MET A 209 -7.37 22.29 -15.00
C MET A 209 -5.95 21.75 -14.92
N LEU A 210 -5.79 20.45 -14.65
CA LEU A 210 -4.49 19.76 -14.62
C LEU A 210 -4.04 19.28 -16.01
N GLY A 211 -4.74 19.63 -17.08
CA GLY A 211 -4.36 19.31 -18.46
C GLY A 211 -4.64 17.88 -18.91
N TYR A 212 -5.47 17.12 -18.18
CA TYR A 212 -5.90 15.78 -18.63
C TYR A 212 -6.99 15.93 -19.69
N LYS A 213 -6.69 15.53 -20.93
CA LYS A 213 -7.68 15.51 -22.02
C LYS A 213 -8.60 14.28 -21.91
N SER A 214 -9.90 14.46 -22.21
CA SER A 214 -10.81 13.35 -22.53
C SER A 214 -10.26 12.60 -23.74
N ASN A 215 -9.90 11.32 -23.53
CA ASN A 215 -9.24 10.51 -24.55
C ASN A 215 -10.23 10.09 -25.64
N HIS A 216 -10.30 10.85 -26.73
CA HIS A 216 -10.74 10.37 -28.03
C HIS A 216 -9.53 10.35 -28.98
N GLY A 217 -8.94 9.17 -29.22
CA GLY A 217 -7.89 9.05 -30.23
C GLY A 217 -7.11 7.73 -30.24
N ARG A 218 -7.04 7.08 -31.41
CA ARG A 218 -6.15 5.93 -31.70
C ARG A 218 -4.70 6.29 -31.37
N LYS A 219 -3.95 5.34 -30.76
CA LYS A 219 -2.51 5.49 -30.48
C LYS A 219 -1.72 5.72 -31.78
N GLN A 220 -1.27 6.96 -31.99
CA GLN A 220 -0.33 7.30 -33.07
C GLN A 220 1.08 6.79 -32.70
N TYR A 221 1.79 6.20 -33.66
CA TYR A 221 3.17 5.73 -33.44
C TYR A 221 4.14 6.93 -33.30
N PRO A 222 5.20 6.83 -32.47
CA PRO A 222 6.16 7.92 -32.34
C PRO A 222 6.89 8.24 -33.66
N PRO A 223 7.07 9.53 -34.03
CA PRO A 223 7.74 9.93 -35.29
C PRO A 223 9.17 9.38 -35.47
N TRP A 224 9.91 9.16 -34.36
CA TRP A 224 11.25 8.57 -34.44
C TRP A 224 11.23 7.12 -34.94
N LYS A 225 10.18 6.35 -34.62
CA LYS A 225 10.04 4.93 -34.99
C LYS A 225 9.81 4.81 -36.49
N GLN A 226 8.89 5.61 -37.02
CA GLN A 226 8.61 5.71 -38.46
C GLN A 226 9.86 6.09 -39.25
N ARG A 227 10.62 7.09 -38.79
CA ARG A 227 11.88 7.50 -39.44
C ARG A 227 12.94 6.39 -39.47
N LEU A 228 13.10 5.63 -38.39
CA LEU A 228 14.05 4.52 -38.34
C LEU A 228 13.59 3.34 -39.20
N GLU A 229 12.31 3.00 -39.18
CA GLU A 229 11.73 1.94 -40.01
C GLU A 229 11.85 2.27 -41.51
N ALA A 230 11.63 3.53 -41.89
CA ALA A 230 11.86 3.99 -43.26
C ALA A 230 13.34 3.85 -43.67
N LYS A 231 14.28 4.24 -42.80
CA LYS A 231 15.74 4.05 -43.05
C LYS A 231 16.11 2.58 -43.19
N ILE A 232 15.57 1.70 -42.34
CA ILE A 232 15.78 0.25 -42.43
C ILE A 232 15.22 -0.30 -43.75
N LYS A 233 14.01 0.12 -44.15
CA LYS A 233 13.39 -0.27 -45.42
C LYS A 233 14.24 0.17 -46.61
N ALA A 234 14.79 1.39 -46.58
CA ALA A 234 15.69 1.89 -47.61
C ALA A 234 17.00 1.08 -47.68
N THR A 235 17.68 0.85 -46.55
CA THR A 235 18.93 0.08 -46.52
C THR A 235 18.72 -1.40 -46.90
N ARG A 236 17.56 -2.00 -46.59
CA ARG A 236 17.21 -3.36 -47.08
C ARG A 236 17.10 -3.40 -48.61
N LYS A 237 16.53 -2.36 -49.23
CA LYS A 237 16.51 -2.24 -50.70
C LYS A 237 17.92 -2.10 -51.26
N ASP A 238 18.80 -1.34 -50.61
CA ASP A 238 20.20 -1.22 -51.02
C ASP A 238 20.93 -2.57 -50.97
N VAL A 239 20.74 -3.34 -49.89
CA VAL A 239 21.32 -4.69 -49.75
C VAL A 239 20.80 -5.64 -50.85
N SER A 240 19.51 -5.61 -51.17
CA SER A 240 18.94 -6.40 -52.28
C SER A 240 19.60 -6.07 -53.61
N ARG A 241 19.70 -4.77 -53.95
CA ARG A 241 20.32 -4.30 -55.20
C ARG A 241 21.80 -4.67 -55.30
N LEU A 242 22.55 -4.52 -54.21
CA LEU A 242 23.97 -4.89 -54.17
C LEU A 242 24.17 -6.42 -54.25
N THR A 243 23.21 -7.21 -53.74
CA THR A 243 23.22 -8.66 -53.87
C THR A 243 22.91 -9.10 -55.31
N GLU A 244 21.95 -8.44 -55.97
CA GLU A 244 21.67 -8.63 -57.41
C GLU A 244 22.87 -8.23 -58.28
N ALA A 245 23.58 -7.15 -57.90
CA ALA A 245 24.77 -6.68 -58.60
C ALA A 245 25.93 -7.68 -58.50
N GLN A 246 26.11 -8.29 -57.33
CA GLN A 246 27.10 -9.34 -57.11
C GLN A 246 26.80 -10.62 -57.91
N ARG A 247 25.52 -10.89 -58.22
CA ARG A 247 25.07 -12.07 -58.98
C ARG A 247 24.96 -11.83 -60.49
N GLY A 248 25.33 -10.65 -60.99
CA GLY A 248 25.26 -10.32 -62.42
C GLY A 248 23.84 -10.19 -62.99
N THR A 249 22.81 -10.08 -62.15
CA THR A 249 21.38 -10.09 -62.57
C THR A 249 20.70 -8.72 -62.45
N MET A 250 21.47 -7.63 -62.32
CA MET A 250 20.92 -6.31 -62.04
C MET A 250 20.18 -5.66 -63.22
N ARG A 251 19.00 -5.08 -62.94
CA ARG A 251 18.21 -4.26 -63.87
C ARG A 251 18.26 -2.74 -63.60
N LYS A 252 18.91 -2.27 -62.53
CA LYS A 252 18.94 -0.85 -62.09
C LYS A 252 20.34 -0.46 -61.61
N GLN A 253 20.68 0.84 -61.62
CA GLN A 253 22.00 1.33 -61.21
C GLN A 253 22.30 1.13 -59.71
N VAL A 254 23.59 0.92 -59.38
CA VAL A 254 24.11 0.89 -57.99
C VAL A 254 23.76 2.22 -57.30
N PRO A 255 23.26 2.21 -56.05
CA PRO A 255 22.97 3.46 -55.36
C PRO A 255 24.21 4.37 -55.27
N LYS A 256 24.08 5.66 -55.60
CA LYS A 256 25.18 6.68 -55.59
C LYS A 256 26.05 6.69 -54.32
N ARG A 257 25.53 6.23 -53.18
CA ARG A 257 26.26 6.15 -51.91
C ARG A 257 27.35 5.09 -51.88
N TYR A 258 27.24 4.07 -52.74
CA TYR A 258 28.14 2.92 -52.79
C TYR A 258 28.86 2.82 -54.15
N SER A 259 28.72 3.82 -55.03
CA SER A 259 29.29 3.78 -56.38
C SER A 259 30.81 3.92 -56.43
N GLN A 260 31.44 4.35 -55.35
CA GLN A 260 32.90 4.48 -55.24
C GLN A 260 33.57 3.29 -54.51
N MET A 261 32.83 2.23 -54.18
CA MET A 261 33.34 1.05 -53.48
C MET A 261 33.17 -0.20 -54.35
N PRO A 262 34.08 -1.19 -54.27
CA PRO A 262 33.86 -2.50 -54.85
C PRO A 262 32.55 -3.12 -54.33
N ILE A 263 31.78 -3.79 -55.21
CA ILE A 263 30.45 -4.35 -54.88
C ILE A 263 30.46 -5.23 -53.60
N PRO A 264 31.48 -6.09 -53.34
CA PRO A 264 31.55 -6.88 -52.11
C PRO A 264 31.69 -6.01 -50.84
N GLU A 265 32.52 -4.97 -50.87
CA GLU A 265 32.76 -4.05 -49.75
C GLU A 265 31.53 -3.15 -49.51
N ALA A 266 30.89 -2.68 -50.59
CA ALA A 266 29.63 -1.96 -50.56
C ALA A 266 28.51 -2.79 -49.90
N LEU A 267 28.41 -4.08 -50.26
CA LEU A 267 27.42 -4.99 -49.69
C LEU A 267 27.65 -5.21 -48.19
N GLU A 268 28.90 -5.44 -47.77
CA GLU A 268 29.23 -5.62 -46.36
C GLU A 268 28.96 -4.34 -45.54
N THR A 269 29.34 -3.19 -46.07
CA THR A 269 29.04 -1.88 -45.46
C THR A 269 27.53 -1.66 -45.31
N ALA A 270 26.73 -2.02 -46.32
CA ALA A 270 25.27 -1.94 -46.27
C ALA A 270 24.67 -2.93 -45.25
N LYS A 271 25.20 -4.15 -45.13
CA LYS A 271 24.82 -5.15 -44.11
C LYS A 271 25.15 -4.67 -42.69
N GLN A 272 26.36 -4.15 -42.46
CA GLN A 272 26.75 -3.57 -41.17
C GLN A 272 25.86 -2.40 -40.78
N ARG A 273 25.54 -1.53 -41.74
CA ARG A 273 24.60 -0.43 -41.52
C ARG A 273 23.19 -0.91 -41.19
N LEU A 274 22.69 -1.94 -41.86
CA LEU A 274 21.39 -2.55 -41.58
C LEU A 274 21.35 -3.15 -40.17
N LEU A 275 22.43 -3.84 -39.76
CA LEU A 275 22.61 -4.37 -38.41
C LEU A 275 22.63 -3.25 -37.36
N ALA A 276 23.35 -2.17 -37.63
CA ALA A 276 23.42 -1.01 -36.73
C ALA A 276 22.05 -0.32 -36.57
N LEU A 277 21.32 -0.08 -37.68
CA LEU A 277 19.98 0.51 -37.64
C LEU A 277 18.97 -0.40 -36.95
N SER A 278 19.00 -1.71 -37.22
CA SER A 278 18.13 -2.69 -36.57
C SER A 278 18.40 -2.80 -35.08
N SER A 279 19.68 -2.78 -34.68
CA SER A 279 20.11 -2.76 -33.28
C SER A 279 19.68 -1.47 -32.58
N ARG A 280 19.77 -0.32 -33.26
CA ARG A 280 19.27 0.97 -32.77
C ARG A 280 17.75 0.95 -32.57
N LEU A 281 16.99 0.39 -33.51
CA LEU A 281 15.54 0.23 -33.37
C LEU A 281 15.21 -0.65 -32.17
N LYS A 282 15.83 -1.83 -32.05
CA LYS A 282 15.66 -2.74 -30.90
C LYS A 282 16.00 -2.06 -29.56
N ARG A 283 17.08 -1.28 -29.52
CA ARG A 283 17.48 -0.52 -28.33
C ARG A 283 16.42 0.52 -27.95
N TYR A 284 15.99 1.33 -28.91
CA TYR A 284 15.02 2.41 -28.66
C TYR A 284 13.63 1.88 -28.31
N THR A 285 13.17 0.81 -28.95
CA THR A 285 11.90 0.16 -28.59
C THR A 285 11.98 -0.41 -27.18
N ARG A 286 13.08 -1.09 -26.83
CA ARG A 286 13.34 -1.59 -25.47
C ARG A 286 13.39 -0.48 -24.44
N ASP A 287 14.07 0.64 -24.72
CA ASP A 287 14.16 1.79 -23.82
C ASP A 287 12.79 2.46 -23.63
N ASN A 288 12.00 2.60 -24.70
CA ASN A 288 10.67 3.18 -24.61
C ASN A 288 9.72 2.27 -23.82
N GLU A 289 9.79 0.96 -24.06
CA GLU A 289 9.06 -0.04 -23.29
C GLU A 289 9.50 -0.07 -21.83
N ALA A 290 10.80 0.04 -21.54
CA ALA A 290 11.33 0.18 -20.19
C ALA A 290 10.76 1.42 -19.49
N ARG A 291 10.74 2.58 -20.14
CA ARG A 291 10.13 3.79 -19.57
C ARG A 291 8.63 3.59 -19.30
N ARG A 292 7.91 3.02 -20.28
CA ARG A 292 6.47 2.74 -20.17
C ARG A 292 6.17 1.82 -19.00
N ILE A 293 6.85 0.67 -18.90
CA ILE A 293 6.60 -0.32 -17.85
C ILE A 293 7.06 0.17 -16.48
N ASN A 294 8.16 0.91 -16.36
CA ASN A 294 8.60 1.47 -15.08
C ASN A 294 7.65 2.60 -14.61
N ARG A 295 7.12 3.43 -15.52
CA ARG A 295 6.09 4.43 -15.19
C ARG A 295 4.78 3.74 -14.76
N LEU A 296 4.37 2.70 -15.49
CA LEU A 296 3.21 1.89 -15.14
C LEU A 296 3.42 1.16 -13.80
N PHE A 297 4.61 0.67 -13.52
CA PHE A 297 4.92 0.01 -12.25
C PHE A 297 4.95 0.99 -11.08
N ALA A 298 5.41 2.22 -11.29
CA ALA A 298 5.40 3.27 -10.27
C ALA A 298 3.98 3.59 -9.80
N THR A 299 3.01 3.63 -10.71
CA THR A 299 1.61 3.97 -10.41
C THR A 299 0.72 2.75 -10.15
N GLN A 300 0.84 1.70 -10.96
CA GLN A 300 -0.04 0.53 -11.04
C GLN A 300 0.76 -0.79 -11.11
N PRO A 301 1.50 -1.18 -10.05
CA PRO A 301 2.28 -2.42 -10.04
C PRO A 301 1.42 -3.67 -10.25
N ALA A 302 0.19 -3.68 -9.72
CA ALA A 302 -0.76 -4.79 -9.90
C ALA A 302 -1.08 -5.10 -11.37
N LYS A 303 -1.20 -4.06 -12.23
CA LYS A 303 -1.42 -4.27 -13.67
C LYS A 303 -0.21 -4.91 -14.34
N VAL A 304 0.99 -4.55 -13.93
CA VAL A 304 2.22 -5.19 -14.43
C VAL A 304 2.26 -6.67 -14.04
N TYR A 305 1.87 -7.01 -12.81
CA TYR A 305 1.79 -8.41 -12.38
C TYR A 305 0.73 -9.21 -13.15
N ALA A 306 -0.45 -8.63 -13.38
CA ALA A 306 -1.49 -9.25 -14.19
C ALA A 306 -1.02 -9.54 -15.64
N GLN A 307 -0.26 -8.61 -16.24
CA GLN A 307 0.35 -8.80 -17.56
C GLN A 307 1.30 -10.02 -17.59
N TRP A 308 2.11 -10.22 -16.54
CA TRP A 308 3.01 -11.37 -16.44
C TRP A 308 2.30 -12.69 -16.19
N GLN A 309 1.08 -12.65 -15.66
CA GLN A 309 0.24 -13.82 -15.43
C GLN A 309 -0.58 -14.23 -16.65
N GLY A 310 -0.42 -13.55 -17.80
CA GLY A 310 -1.15 -13.88 -19.02
C GLY A 310 -2.63 -13.48 -19.00
N GLN A 311 -3.08 -12.71 -18.00
CA GLN A 311 -4.48 -12.30 -17.83
C GLN A 311 -4.99 -11.26 -18.86
N ASN A 312 -4.21 -10.99 -19.91
CA ASN A 312 -4.54 -10.02 -20.96
C ASN A 312 -5.38 -10.63 -22.11
N SER A 313 -5.40 -11.95 -22.26
CA SER A 313 -6.22 -12.65 -23.25
C SER A 313 -7.36 -13.35 -22.52
N ARG A 314 -8.41 -12.59 -22.18
CA ARG A 314 -9.64 -13.16 -21.62
C ARG A 314 -10.53 -13.52 -22.80
N ALA A 315 -10.80 -14.80 -23.00
CA ALA A 315 -11.87 -15.20 -23.90
C ALA A 315 -13.18 -14.60 -23.37
N ASP A 316 -13.98 -13.99 -24.24
CA ASP A 316 -15.30 -13.53 -23.84
C ASP A 316 -16.22 -14.75 -23.74
N PRO A 317 -17.01 -14.89 -22.65
CA PRO A 317 -17.98 -15.96 -22.57
C PRO A 317 -19.13 -15.72 -23.57
N PRO A 318 -19.75 -16.79 -24.11
CA PRO A 318 -20.90 -16.65 -25.01
C PRO A 318 -22.02 -15.87 -24.36
N ARG A 319 -22.52 -14.82 -25.03
CA ARG A 319 -23.46 -13.84 -24.45
C ARG A 319 -24.75 -14.49 -23.93
N LEU A 320 -25.43 -15.26 -24.78
CA LEU A 320 -26.73 -15.87 -24.47
C LEU A 320 -26.62 -16.90 -23.33
N GLU A 321 -25.66 -17.82 -23.41
CA GLU A 321 -25.42 -18.82 -22.36
C GLU A 321 -25.08 -18.15 -21.02
N THR A 322 -24.29 -17.07 -21.05
CA THR A 322 -23.92 -16.31 -19.86
C THR A 322 -25.13 -15.65 -19.22
N GLU A 323 -25.97 -15.00 -20.02
CA GLU A 323 -27.19 -14.35 -19.55
C GLU A 323 -28.14 -15.36 -18.91
N GLN A 324 -28.47 -16.45 -19.62
CA GLN A 324 -29.35 -17.51 -19.12
C GLN A 324 -28.80 -18.12 -17.83
N TYR A 325 -27.50 -18.40 -17.78
CA TYR A 325 -26.85 -18.99 -16.62
C TYR A 325 -26.97 -18.09 -15.37
N TRP A 326 -26.64 -16.80 -15.48
CA TRP A 326 -26.68 -15.91 -14.31
C TRP A 326 -28.10 -15.53 -13.90
N LYS A 327 -29.04 -15.37 -14.86
CA LYS A 327 -30.47 -15.21 -14.56
C LYS A 327 -31.03 -16.40 -13.79
N SER A 328 -30.64 -17.63 -14.17
CA SER A 328 -31.10 -18.85 -13.46
C SER A 328 -30.68 -18.93 -11.99
N ILE A 329 -29.62 -18.21 -11.60
CA ILE A 329 -29.11 -18.15 -10.23
C ILE A 329 -29.70 -16.96 -9.49
N TRP A 330 -29.57 -15.76 -10.04
CA TRP A 330 -29.89 -14.52 -9.31
C TRP A 330 -31.35 -14.10 -9.40
N GLU A 331 -32.07 -14.40 -10.49
CA GLU A 331 -33.49 -14.04 -10.63
C GLU A 331 -34.43 -15.11 -10.07
N LYS A 332 -33.89 -16.24 -9.63
CA LYS A 332 -34.65 -17.28 -8.94
C LYS A 332 -34.91 -16.85 -7.50
N GLU A 333 -36.17 -16.57 -7.19
CA GLU A 333 -36.60 -16.31 -5.82
C GLU A 333 -36.53 -17.60 -5.00
N THR A 334 -35.81 -17.55 -3.89
CA THR A 334 -35.63 -18.67 -2.97
C THR A 334 -35.97 -18.17 -1.57
N ALA A 335 -36.73 -18.95 -0.80
CA ALA A 335 -37.07 -18.64 0.57
C ALA A 335 -36.46 -19.68 1.52
N HIS A 336 -36.14 -19.25 2.74
CA HIS A 336 -35.78 -20.16 3.81
C HIS A 336 -37.03 -20.80 4.44
N ASN A 337 -36.86 -21.95 5.07
CA ASN A 337 -37.87 -22.63 5.86
C ASN A 337 -38.05 -21.93 7.21
N SER A 338 -39.05 -21.05 7.31
CA SER A 338 -39.37 -20.28 8.53
C SER A 338 -39.88 -21.14 9.69
N ASN A 339 -40.27 -22.39 9.42
CA ASN A 339 -40.83 -23.34 10.38
C ASN A 339 -39.83 -24.39 10.87
N ALA A 340 -38.54 -24.25 10.51
CA ALA A 340 -37.52 -25.19 10.93
C ALA A 340 -37.43 -25.26 12.48
N GLN A 341 -37.45 -26.46 13.04
CA GLN A 341 -37.51 -26.66 14.50
C GLN A 341 -36.33 -26.02 15.26
N TRP A 342 -35.13 -26.11 14.67
CA TRP A 342 -33.94 -25.47 15.23
C TRP A 342 -34.04 -23.94 15.24
N LEU A 343 -34.71 -23.35 14.24
CA LEU A 343 -34.91 -21.91 14.13
C LEU A 343 -35.91 -21.41 15.16
N VAL A 344 -37.03 -22.13 15.36
CA VAL A 344 -38.01 -21.82 16.41
C VAL A 344 -37.36 -21.83 17.80
N SER A 345 -36.53 -22.84 18.06
CA SER A 345 -35.78 -22.93 19.31
C SER A 345 -34.82 -21.75 19.48
N LEU A 346 -34.12 -21.38 18.40
CA LEU A 346 -33.17 -20.29 18.43
C LEU A 346 -33.83 -18.91 18.61
N ARG A 347 -34.98 -18.66 17.98
CA ARG A 347 -35.79 -17.45 18.20
C ARG A 347 -36.15 -17.28 19.68
N LYS A 348 -36.54 -18.38 20.34
CA LYS A 348 -36.87 -18.37 21.77
C LYS A 348 -35.65 -18.00 22.61
N GLU A 349 -34.49 -18.56 22.33
CA GLU A 349 -33.24 -18.23 23.04
C GLU A 349 -32.81 -16.78 22.82
N HIS A 350 -32.99 -16.26 21.61
CA HIS A 350 -32.59 -14.91 21.24
C HIS A 350 -33.63 -13.84 21.59
N SER A 351 -34.81 -14.22 22.11
CA SER A 351 -35.90 -13.30 22.45
C SER A 351 -35.50 -12.17 23.41
N ASN A 352 -34.51 -12.41 24.28
CA ASN A 352 -34.02 -11.45 25.28
C ASN A 352 -32.76 -10.69 24.85
N LEU A 353 -32.30 -10.83 23.60
CA LEU A 353 -31.12 -10.09 23.14
C LEU A 353 -31.41 -8.58 23.11
N PRO A 354 -30.48 -7.71 23.51
CA PRO A 354 -30.69 -6.27 23.43
C PRO A 354 -30.80 -5.83 21.97
N GLU A 355 -31.73 -4.91 21.69
CA GLU A 355 -31.79 -4.27 20.37
C GLU A 355 -30.59 -3.35 20.16
N GLN A 356 -30.08 -3.33 18.93
CA GLN A 356 -29.06 -2.38 18.52
C GLN A 356 -29.58 -0.94 18.66
N ASN A 357 -28.80 -0.10 19.34
CA ASN A 357 -29.07 1.33 19.47
C ASN A 357 -29.34 2.00 18.11
N PRO A 358 -30.17 3.06 18.05
CA PRO A 358 -30.43 3.82 16.84
C PRO A 358 -29.13 4.22 16.12
N VAL A 359 -29.12 4.03 14.80
CA VAL A 359 -27.92 4.25 13.99
C VAL A 359 -27.98 5.61 13.31
N THR A 360 -26.99 6.44 13.63
CA THR A 360 -26.75 7.73 12.96
C THR A 360 -25.37 7.73 12.32
N ILE A 361 -25.31 8.20 11.08
CA ILE A 361 -24.08 8.42 10.31
C ILE A 361 -23.56 9.82 10.63
N THR A 362 -22.39 9.89 11.25
CA THR A 362 -21.76 11.18 11.59
C THR A 362 -20.74 11.58 10.53
N VAL A 363 -20.32 12.85 10.55
CA VAL A 363 -19.19 13.32 9.70
C VAL A 363 -17.91 12.55 10.01
N ALA A 364 -17.67 12.21 11.29
CA ALA A 364 -16.54 11.39 11.70
C ALA A 364 -16.59 9.99 11.06
N ASP A 365 -17.77 9.35 10.98
CA ASP A 365 -17.93 8.06 10.30
C ASP A 365 -17.59 8.15 8.81
N ILE A 366 -17.99 9.25 8.14
CA ILE A 366 -17.63 9.51 6.74
C ILE A 366 -16.11 9.65 6.61
N GLN A 367 -15.48 10.48 7.43
CA GLN A 367 -14.05 10.74 7.40
C GLN A 367 -13.23 9.46 7.66
N GLU A 368 -13.58 8.70 8.71
CA GLU A 368 -12.94 7.43 9.05
C GLU A 368 -13.05 6.46 7.88
N ARG A 369 -14.27 6.25 7.36
CA ARG A 369 -14.50 5.31 6.27
C ARG A 369 -13.78 5.72 4.99
N VAL A 370 -13.92 6.98 4.59
CA VAL A 370 -13.30 7.53 3.39
C VAL A 370 -11.79 7.40 3.47
N SER A 371 -11.17 7.69 4.62
CA SER A 371 -9.72 7.57 4.82
C SER A 371 -9.19 6.14 4.52
N GLY A 372 -9.94 5.11 4.93
CA GLY A 372 -9.63 3.70 4.73
C GLY A 372 -9.88 3.18 3.31
N MET A 373 -10.66 3.88 2.49
CA MET A 373 -10.94 3.46 1.11
C MET A 373 -9.68 3.56 0.23
N LYS A 374 -9.46 2.59 -0.66
CA LYS A 374 -8.34 2.65 -1.62
C LYS A 374 -8.64 3.67 -2.71
N ASN A 375 -7.73 4.63 -2.92
CA ASN A 375 -7.94 5.79 -3.80
C ASN A 375 -8.43 5.44 -5.22
N TRP A 376 -7.83 4.44 -5.86
CA TRP A 376 -7.98 4.18 -7.30
C TRP A 376 -8.53 2.78 -7.60
N THR A 377 -9.49 2.31 -6.81
CA THR A 377 -10.28 1.12 -7.14
C THR A 377 -11.17 1.36 -8.35
N ALA A 378 -11.53 0.30 -9.07
CA ALA A 378 -12.49 0.39 -10.17
C ALA A 378 -13.81 0.98 -9.64
N PRO A 379 -14.33 2.04 -10.26
CA PRO A 379 -15.59 2.65 -9.85
C PRO A 379 -16.76 1.78 -10.33
N GLY A 380 -17.93 1.97 -9.70
CA GLY A 380 -19.19 1.43 -10.20
C GLY A 380 -19.78 2.31 -11.31
N PRO A 381 -21.10 2.22 -11.53
CA PRO A 381 -21.81 3.06 -12.51
C PRO A 381 -21.66 4.57 -12.28
N ASP A 382 -21.37 5.01 -11.05
CA ASP A 382 -21.16 6.42 -10.73
C ASP A 382 -19.85 7.01 -11.29
N MET A 383 -18.93 6.16 -11.76
CA MET A 383 -17.62 6.51 -12.35
C MET A 383 -16.68 7.34 -11.44
N ILE A 384 -17.00 7.45 -10.15
CA ILE A 384 -16.24 8.21 -9.16
C ILE A 384 -15.23 7.32 -8.46
N HIS A 385 -13.97 7.77 -8.38
CA HIS A 385 -12.95 7.14 -7.56
C HIS A 385 -13.02 7.63 -6.11
N ALA A 386 -12.78 6.74 -5.14
CA ALA A 386 -12.73 7.09 -3.70
C ALA A 386 -11.72 8.20 -3.38
N TYR A 387 -10.69 8.38 -4.22
CA TYR A 387 -9.79 9.53 -4.17
C TYR A 387 -10.52 10.87 -4.09
N TRP A 388 -11.58 11.06 -4.87
CA TRP A 388 -12.29 12.35 -4.90
C TRP A 388 -13.07 12.58 -3.62
N LEU A 389 -13.74 11.57 -3.07
CA LEU A 389 -14.39 11.67 -1.76
C LEU A 389 -13.39 12.01 -0.64
N LYS A 390 -12.13 11.54 -0.73
CA LYS A 390 -11.07 11.91 0.23
C LYS A 390 -10.65 13.37 0.15
N LYS A 391 -10.73 13.98 -1.03
CA LYS A 391 -10.20 15.33 -1.28
C LYS A 391 -11.26 16.42 -1.24
N LEU A 392 -12.51 16.08 -1.56
CA LEU A 392 -13.66 17.00 -1.52
C LEU A 392 -14.32 16.93 -0.13
N THR A 393 -13.59 17.33 0.90
CA THR A 393 -14.01 17.24 2.31
C THR A 393 -15.19 18.15 2.66
N ALA A 394 -15.39 19.24 1.91
CA ALA A 394 -16.53 20.15 2.07
C ALA A 394 -17.90 19.45 1.90
N LEU A 395 -17.93 18.26 1.28
CA LEU A 395 -19.16 17.50 1.04
C LEU A 395 -19.47 16.48 2.15
N HIS A 396 -18.57 16.25 3.10
CA HIS A 396 -18.72 15.17 4.10
C HIS A 396 -19.93 15.36 5.01
N GLU A 397 -20.18 16.60 5.44
CA GLU A 397 -21.35 16.96 6.26
C GLU A 397 -22.65 16.68 5.51
N ARG A 398 -22.71 17.08 4.23
CA ARG A 398 -23.87 16.87 3.36
C ARG A 398 -24.13 15.39 3.12
N LEU A 399 -23.08 14.63 2.85
CA LEU A 399 -23.16 13.18 2.66
C LEU A 399 -23.70 12.51 3.94
N ALA A 400 -23.24 12.91 5.13
CA ALA A 400 -23.76 12.38 6.38
C ALA A 400 -25.25 12.70 6.57
N ALA A 401 -25.65 13.96 6.38
CA ALA A 401 -27.05 14.39 6.52
C ALA A 401 -27.97 13.66 5.53
N GLN A 402 -27.60 13.61 4.26
CA GLN A 402 -28.38 12.96 3.20
C GLN A 402 -28.43 11.43 3.40
N MET A 403 -27.34 10.78 3.81
CA MET A 403 -27.37 9.34 4.11
C MET A 403 -28.27 9.02 5.32
N ASN A 404 -28.29 9.86 6.36
CA ASN A 404 -29.22 9.70 7.47
C ASN A 404 -30.68 9.85 7.02
N GLN A 405 -30.94 10.77 6.09
CA GLN A 405 -32.27 10.92 5.53
C GLN A 405 -32.71 9.64 4.82
N LEU A 406 -31.85 9.05 3.97
CA LEU A 406 -32.15 7.77 3.32
C LEU A 406 -32.43 6.64 4.32
N LEU A 407 -31.68 6.61 5.44
CA LEU A 407 -31.94 5.63 6.50
C LEU A 407 -33.32 5.84 7.13
N ARG A 408 -33.70 7.08 7.46
CA ARG A 408 -35.01 7.41 8.03
C ARG A 408 -36.16 7.08 7.08
N ASP A 409 -36.00 7.46 5.81
CA ASP A 409 -37.02 7.24 4.77
C ASP A 409 -37.14 5.75 4.39
N GLY A 410 -36.10 4.95 4.70
CA GLY A 410 -36.05 3.52 4.38
C GLY A 410 -35.96 3.23 2.88
N THR A 411 -35.71 4.24 2.05
CA THR A 411 -35.66 4.16 0.58
C THR A 411 -34.46 4.95 0.03
N HIS A 412 -34.05 4.63 -1.20
CA HIS A 412 -32.96 5.35 -1.88
C HIS A 412 -33.15 5.30 -3.41
N PRO A 413 -32.48 6.18 -4.18
CA PRO A 413 -32.48 6.13 -5.63
C PRO A 413 -31.90 4.81 -6.18
N GLU A 414 -32.45 4.30 -7.29
CA GLU A 414 -32.01 3.02 -7.88
C GLU A 414 -30.52 2.98 -8.24
N TRP A 415 -29.99 4.10 -8.78
CA TRP A 415 -28.59 4.19 -9.23
C TRP A 415 -27.59 3.93 -8.09
N LEU A 416 -28.00 4.14 -6.83
CA LEU A 416 -27.10 4.02 -5.67
C LEU A 416 -26.62 2.58 -5.52
N THR A 417 -27.53 1.60 -5.63
CA THR A 417 -27.24 0.16 -5.48
C THR A 417 -27.03 -0.55 -6.81
N GLU A 418 -27.17 0.11 -7.94
CA GLU A 418 -26.90 -0.52 -9.24
C GLU A 418 -25.42 -0.91 -9.36
N GLY A 419 -25.20 -2.16 -9.77
CA GLY A 419 -23.88 -2.76 -9.88
C GLY A 419 -23.41 -2.92 -11.32
N ARG A 420 -22.10 -2.83 -11.52
CA ARG A 420 -21.44 -3.24 -12.77
C ARG A 420 -20.61 -4.49 -12.55
N THR A 421 -21.04 -5.64 -13.07
CA THR A 421 -20.41 -6.93 -12.79
C THR A 421 -19.44 -7.34 -13.87
N ILE A 422 -18.15 -7.46 -13.52
CA ILE A 422 -17.10 -7.92 -14.41
C ILE A 422 -16.89 -9.42 -14.22
N LEU A 423 -16.93 -10.19 -15.30
CA LEU A 423 -16.66 -11.63 -15.28
C LEU A 423 -15.15 -11.91 -15.37
N ILE A 424 -14.61 -12.59 -14.35
CA ILE A 424 -13.20 -12.98 -14.29
C ILE A 424 -13.09 -14.50 -14.40
N GLN A 425 -12.45 -14.98 -15.47
CA GLN A 425 -12.21 -16.41 -15.69
C GLN A 425 -11.36 -17.00 -14.54
N LYS A 426 -11.81 -18.11 -13.96
CA LYS A 426 -11.11 -18.81 -12.86
C LYS A 426 -9.95 -19.64 -13.38
N ASP A 427 -10.20 -20.47 -14.39
CA ASP A 427 -9.20 -21.36 -15.00
C ASP A 427 -9.21 -21.21 -16.53
N PRO A 428 -8.15 -20.69 -17.15
CA PRO A 428 -8.05 -20.62 -18.61
C PRO A 428 -8.21 -21.98 -19.32
N LEU A 429 -7.85 -23.10 -18.68
CA LEU A 429 -7.91 -24.43 -19.25
C LEU A 429 -9.34 -24.94 -19.44
N LYS A 430 -10.28 -24.50 -18.60
CA LYS A 430 -11.71 -24.89 -18.66
C LYS A 430 -12.50 -24.12 -19.73
N GLY A 431 -11.83 -23.31 -20.56
CA GLY A 431 -12.47 -22.55 -21.63
C GLY A 431 -13.43 -21.46 -21.14
N ALA A 432 -14.29 -21.00 -22.06
CA ALA A 432 -15.15 -19.83 -21.87
C ALA A 432 -16.57 -20.16 -21.34
N VAL A 433 -16.73 -21.27 -20.64
CA VAL A 433 -18.02 -21.70 -20.05
C VAL A 433 -18.45 -20.74 -18.91
N PRO A 434 -19.72 -20.29 -18.84
CA PRO A 434 -20.18 -19.34 -17.81
C PRO A 434 -19.88 -19.73 -16.35
N SER A 435 -19.96 -21.02 -16.02
CA SER A 435 -19.68 -21.55 -14.67
C SER A 435 -18.22 -21.33 -14.21
N ASN A 436 -17.30 -21.20 -15.17
CA ASN A 436 -15.88 -20.94 -14.96
C ASN A 436 -15.57 -19.46 -14.67
N TYR A 437 -16.54 -18.57 -14.74
CA TYR A 437 -16.35 -17.15 -14.41
C TYR A 437 -16.75 -16.85 -12.96
N ARG A 438 -15.97 -15.97 -12.33
CA ARG A 438 -16.31 -15.34 -11.06
C ARG A 438 -16.88 -13.95 -11.33
N PRO A 439 -18.11 -13.65 -10.90
CA PRO A 439 -18.70 -12.33 -11.03
C PRO A 439 -18.12 -11.43 -9.94
N ILE A 440 -17.59 -10.26 -10.33
CA ILE A 440 -17.18 -9.22 -9.37
C ILE A 440 -17.97 -7.95 -9.66
N THR A 441 -18.85 -7.59 -8.73
CA THR A 441 -19.74 -6.44 -8.86
C THR A 441 -19.07 -5.17 -8.35
N CYS A 442 -18.85 -4.23 -9.26
CA CYS A 442 -18.41 -2.88 -8.96
C CYS A 442 -19.64 -2.00 -8.67
N LEU A 443 -19.96 -1.82 -7.38
CA LEU A 443 -21.01 -0.89 -6.93
C LEU A 443 -20.51 0.55 -6.90
N SER A 444 -21.45 1.50 -6.88
CA SER A 444 -21.17 2.94 -6.76
C SER A 444 -20.27 3.21 -5.56
N THR A 445 -19.33 4.15 -5.72
CA THR A 445 -18.42 4.54 -4.65
C THR A 445 -19.19 5.19 -3.49
N THR A 446 -20.29 5.87 -3.79
CA THR A 446 -21.20 6.45 -2.79
C THR A 446 -21.90 5.37 -1.96
N TRP A 447 -22.38 4.29 -2.58
CA TRP A 447 -22.92 3.15 -1.85
C TRP A 447 -21.86 2.46 -1.00
N LYS A 448 -20.67 2.21 -1.54
CA LYS A 448 -19.57 1.57 -0.77
C LYS A 448 -19.11 2.37 0.46
N LEU A 449 -19.32 3.69 0.43
CA LEU A 449 -19.15 4.56 1.59
C LEU A 449 -20.24 4.26 2.61
N MET A 450 -21.52 4.38 2.23
CA MET A 450 -22.66 4.13 3.11
C MET A 450 -22.71 2.69 3.65
N SER A 451 -22.64 1.68 2.79
CA SER A 451 -22.66 0.26 3.15
C SER A 451 -21.49 -0.13 4.05
N GLY A 452 -20.33 0.50 3.89
CA GLY A 452 -19.18 0.29 4.77
C GLY A 452 -19.34 0.89 6.17
N ILE A 453 -20.04 2.02 6.29
CA ILE A 453 -20.40 2.61 7.59
C ILE A 453 -21.44 1.73 8.28
N ILE A 454 -22.50 1.33 7.56
CA ILE A 454 -23.54 0.43 8.07
C ILE A 454 -22.91 -0.89 8.55
N ALA A 455 -22.03 -1.50 7.76
CA ALA A 455 -21.32 -2.71 8.14
C ALA A 455 -20.50 -2.53 9.43
N THR A 456 -19.87 -1.37 9.60
CA THR A 456 -19.09 -1.07 10.81
C THR A 456 -19.98 -0.97 12.05
N LYS A 457 -21.15 -0.35 11.92
CA LYS A 457 -22.12 -0.21 13.03
C LYS A 457 -22.77 -1.55 13.39
N ILE A 458 -23.15 -2.35 12.40
CA ILE A 458 -23.68 -3.72 12.61
C ILE A 458 -22.62 -4.62 13.22
N ASN A 459 -21.38 -4.60 12.71
CA ASN A 459 -20.32 -5.46 13.23
C ASN A 459 -20.02 -5.16 14.71
N ARG A 460 -20.06 -3.89 15.13
CA ARG A 460 -19.89 -3.50 16.54
C ARG A 460 -20.94 -4.13 17.45
N HIS A 461 -22.20 -4.21 16.99
CA HIS A 461 -23.27 -4.90 17.72
C HIS A 461 -23.05 -6.42 17.72
N MET A 462 -22.58 -6.96 16.60
CA MET A 462 -22.32 -8.40 16.46
C MET A 462 -21.08 -8.89 17.20
N ASP A 463 -20.15 -8.03 17.64
CA ASP A 463 -18.89 -8.44 18.28
C ASP A 463 -19.10 -9.31 19.54
N GLN A 464 -20.24 -9.16 20.23
CA GLN A 464 -20.62 -9.97 21.40
C GLN A 464 -21.39 -11.26 21.05
N PHE A 465 -21.92 -11.39 19.83
CA PHE A 465 -22.77 -12.51 19.40
C PHE A 465 -22.13 -13.40 18.33
N MET A 466 -21.12 -12.88 17.64
CA MET A 466 -20.41 -13.60 16.58
C MET A 466 -19.56 -14.72 17.17
N SER A 467 -19.64 -15.90 16.57
CA SER A 467 -18.87 -17.05 17.02
C SER A 467 -17.37 -16.82 16.92
N ASN A 468 -16.64 -17.20 17.98
CA ASN A 468 -15.19 -17.16 18.01
C ASN A 468 -14.53 -18.04 16.93
N THR A 469 -15.24 -19.03 16.37
CA THR A 469 -14.73 -19.90 15.30
C THR A 469 -14.73 -19.22 13.92
N GLN A 470 -15.53 -18.16 13.74
CA GLN A 470 -15.60 -17.39 12.51
C GLN A 470 -14.43 -16.40 12.40
N LYS A 471 -13.47 -16.69 11.51
CA LYS A 471 -12.27 -15.84 11.30
C LYS A 471 -12.23 -15.14 9.94
N GLY A 472 -13.34 -15.13 9.18
CA GLY A 472 -13.45 -14.44 7.89
C GLY A 472 -13.51 -12.90 8.00
N ILE A 473 -14.17 -12.37 9.04
CA ILE A 473 -14.40 -10.93 9.24
C ILE A 473 -13.86 -10.36 10.56
N GLY A 474 -13.41 -11.23 11.48
CA GLY A 474 -13.04 -10.86 12.84
C GLY A 474 -11.85 -9.89 12.92
N ARG A 475 -11.99 -8.86 13.75
CA ARG A 475 -10.89 -7.95 14.13
C ARG A 475 -9.91 -8.67 15.05
N ASP A 476 -8.67 -8.18 15.13
CA ASP A 476 -7.62 -8.71 16.01
C ASP A 476 -7.28 -10.21 15.82
N SER A 477 -7.48 -10.72 14.60
CA SER A 477 -7.12 -12.07 14.19
C SER A 477 -6.18 -12.05 12.98
N ARG A 478 -5.29 -13.05 12.88
CA ARG A 478 -4.52 -13.29 11.65
C ARG A 478 -5.31 -14.05 10.58
N GLY A 479 -6.64 -14.12 10.70
CA GLY A 479 -7.57 -14.65 9.70
C GLY A 479 -7.25 -16.11 9.36
N ALA A 480 -7.01 -16.38 8.08
CA ALA A 480 -6.68 -17.72 7.58
C ALA A 480 -5.50 -18.39 8.31
N LYS A 481 -4.47 -17.60 8.71
CA LYS A 481 -3.32 -18.13 9.45
C LYS A 481 -3.70 -18.63 10.83
N HIS A 482 -4.61 -17.95 11.53
CA HIS A 482 -5.11 -18.40 12.83
C HIS A 482 -5.76 -19.78 12.70
N GLN A 483 -6.63 -19.97 11.71
CA GLN A 483 -7.31 -21.25 11.51
C GLN A 483 -6.36 -22.37 11.11
N LEU A 484 -5.38 -22.07 10.24
CA LEU A 484 -4.35 -23.03 9.89
C LEU A 484 -3.49 -23.45 11.10
N LEU A 485 -3.26 -22.56 12.08
CA LEU A 485 -2.59 -22.90 13.34
C LEU A 485 -3.45 -23.79 14.23
N VAL A 486 -4.74 -23.47 14.39
CA VAL A 486 -5.69 -24.31 15.13
C VAL A 486 -5.75 -25.70 14.52
N ASP A 487 -5.92 -25.78 13.21
CA ASP A 487 -6.00 -27.04 12.49
C ASP A 487 -4.72 -27.88 12.60
N ARG A 488 -3.54 -27.23 12.45
CA ARG A 488 -2.24 -27.87 12.69
C ARG A 488 -2.16 -28.44 14.09
N THR A 489 -2.63 -27.70 15.09
CA THR A 489 -2.59 -28.10 16.51
C THR A 489 -3.44 -29.34 16.76
N VAL A 490 -4.65 -29.41 16.17
CA VAL A 490 -5.53 -30.58 16.24
C VAL A 490 -4.90 -31.81 15.59
N ALA A 491 -4.39 -31.66 14.37
CA ALA A 491 -3.75 -32.77 13.65
C ALA A 491 -2.50 -33.29 14.38
N GLN A 492 -1.67 -32.39 14.91
CA GLN A 492 -0.46 -32.73 15.65
C GLN A 492 -0.78 -33.40 16.98
N ASP A 493 -1.78 -32.92 17.72
CA ASP A 493 -2.23 -33.53 18.97
C ASP A 493 -2.71 -34.96 18.72
N CYS A 494 -3.55 -35.18 17.70
CA CYS A 494 -4.03 -36.50 17.32
C CYS A 494 -2.90 -37.47 16.99
N LYS A 495 -1.91 -37.02 16.23
CA LYS A 495 -0.73 -37.82 15.87
C LYS A 495 0.13 -38.15 17.08
N SER A 496 0.36 -37.19 17.96
CA SER A 496 1.22 -37.35 19.14
C SER A 496 0.60 -38.24 20.23
N ARG A 497 -0.74 -38.20 20.38
CA ARG A 497 -1.49 -38.98 21.37
C ARG A 497 -2.03 -40.29 20.82
N HIS A 498 -1.79 -40.60 19.54
CA HIS A 498 -2.33 -41.78 18.86
C HIS A 498 -3.86 -41.92 19.04
N THR A 499 -4.59 -40.82 18.95
CA THR A 499 -6.06 -40.82 19.08
C THR A 499 -6.75 -41.02 17.72
N ASN A 500 -8.08 -41.13 17.74
CA ASN A 500 -8.90 -41.06 16.53
C ASN A 500 -9.31 -39.61 16.25
N LEU A 501 -9.38 -39.25 14.98
CA LEU A 501 -9.82 -37.94 14.50
C LEU A 501 -10.56 -38.13 13.19
N CYS A 502 -11.75 -37.57 13.10
CA CYS A 502 -12.49 -37.47 11.84
C CYS A 502 -12.67 -36.00 11.50
N THR A 503 -12.42 -35.64 10.24
CA THR A 503 -12.59 -34.27 9.74
C THR A 503 -13.40 -34.25 8.46
N ALA A 504 -14.23 -33.25 8.30
CA ALA A 504 -14.96 -33.01 7.05
C ALA A 504 -14.78 -31.56 6.58
N TRP A 505 -14.62 -31.38 5.29
CA TRP A 505 -14.61 -30.08 4.62
C TRP A 505 -15.90 -29.93 3.84
N ILE A 506 -16.63 -28.85 4.10
CA ILE A 506 -17.90 -28.53 3.46
C ILE A 506 -17.74 -27.21 2.70
N ASP A 507 -18.08 -27.20 1.42
CA ASP A 507 -18.08 -26.03 0.53
C ASP A 507 -19.48 -25.84 -0.04
N TYR A 508 -19.97 -24.60 -0.02
CA TYR A 508 -21.27 -24.27 -0.60
C TYR A 508 -21.19 -24.02 -2.11
N LYS A 509 -22.17 -24.56 -2.84
CA LYS A 509 -22.32 -24.27 -4.27
C LYS A 509 -22.66 -22.79 -4.44
N LYS A 510 -21.73 -22.02 -5.00
CA LYS A 510 -21.92 -20.58 -5.31
C LYS A 510 -22.39 -19.77 -4.08
N ALA A 511 -21.77 -20.01 -2.92
CA ALA A 511 -22.16 -19.47 -1.62
C ALA A 511 -22.75 -18.03 -1.62
N TYR A 512 -22.01 -17.04 -2.15
CA TYR A 512 -22.46 -15.64 -2.18
C TYR A 512 -23.65 -15.42 -3.12
N ASP A 513 -23.73 -16.18 -4.20
CA ASP A 513 -24.77 -16.02 -5.23
C ASP A 513 -26.07 -16.77 -4.86
N SER A 514 -26.08 -17.53 -3.77
CA SER A 514 -27.18 -18.46 -3.41
C SER A 514 -27.81 -18.21 -2.05
N MET A 515 -27.40 -17.17 -1.32
CA MET A 515 -27.98 -16.84 -0.01
C MET A 515 -29.34 -16.12 -0.17
N PRO A 516 -30.45 -16.69 0.33
CA PRO A 516 -31.78 -16.06 0.22
C PRO A 516 -31.89 -14.73 0.97
N HIS A 517 -32.58 -13.74 0.36
CA HIS A 517 -32.83 -12.45 1.02
C HIS A 517 -33.76 -12.56 2.22
N THR A 518 -34.69 -13.51 2.19
CA THR A 518 -35.55 -13.83 3.34
C THR A 518 -34.70 -14.30 4.52
N TRP A 519 -33.65 -15.11 4.28
CA TRP A 519 -32.74 -15.59 5.34
C TRP A 519 -31.88 -14.46 5.91
N ILE A 520 -31.39 -13.55 5.07
CA ILE A 520 -30.66 -12.36 5.53
C ILE A 520 -31.54 -11.51 6.45
N THR A 521 -32.79 -11.27 6.05
CA THR A 521 -33.75 -10.48 6.82
C THR A 521 -34.06 -11.15 8.17
N GLU A 522 -34.32 -12.46 8.16
CA GLU A 522 -34.52 -13.27 9.37
C GLU A 522 -33.30 -13.19 10.29
N CYS A 523 -32.08 -13.31 9.77
CA CYS A 523 -30.87 -13.21 10.57
C CYS A 523 -30.71 -11.83 11.23
N LEU A 524 -30.99 -10.75 10.52
CA LEU A 524 -30.91 -9.41 11.11
C LEU A 524 -31.94 -9.24 12.23
N GLU A 525 -33.10 -9.86 12.11
CA GLU A 525 -34.11 -9.93 13.17
C GLU A 525 -33.67 -10.80 14.35
N LEU A 526 -33.13 -12.00 14.10
CA LEU A 526 -32.63 -12.92 15.13
C LEU A 526 -31.56 -12.32 16.06
N TYR A 527 -30.80 -11.32 15.59
CA TYR A 527 -29.77 -10.64 16.39
C TYR A 527 -30.20 -9.23 16.84
N ASN A 528 -31.51 -8.91 16.74
CA ASN A 528 -32.10 -7.63 17.09
C ASN A 528 -31.35 -6.42 16.52
N ILE A 529 -31.02 -6.48 15.23
CA ILE A 529 -30.51 -5.32 14.48
C ILE A 529 -31.62 -4.27 14.40
N ASN A 530 -31.23 -3.00 14.54
CA ASN A 530 -32.16 -1.88 14.61
C ASN A 530 -33.17 -1.91 13.45
N ARG A 531 -34.46 -1.71 13.77
CA ARG A 531 -35.56 -1.79 12.78
C ARG A 531 -35.35 -0.92 11.54
N THR A 532 -34.81 0.29 11.70
CA THR A 532 -34.55 1.21 10.58
C THR A 532 -33.52 0.63 9.61
N LEU A 533 -32.44 0.03 10.13
CA LEU A 533 -31.44 -0.64 9.28
C LEU A 533 -32.01 -1.89 8.61
N ARG A 534 -32.82 -2.69 9.32
CA ARG A 534 -33.49 -3.87 8.74
C ARG A 534 -34.37 -3.49 7.56
N ALA A 535 -35.22 -2.48 7.74
CA ALA A 535 -36.08 -1.96 6.69
C ALA A 535 -35.28 -1.41 5.50
N PHE A 536 -34.27 -0.58 5.76
CA PHE A 536 -33.41 -0.02 4.72
C PHE A 536 -32.69 -1.12 3.91
N ILE A 537 -32.02 -2.08 4.56
CA ILE A 537 -31.32 -3.18 3.89
C ILE A 537 -32.30 -4.06 3.10
N GLY A 538 -33.45 -4.40 3.70
CA GLY A 538 -34.50 -5.19 3.05
C GLY A 538 -35.07 -4.50 1.79
N ASN A 539 -35.31 -3.20 1.85
CA ASN A 539 -35.76 -2.41 0.71
C ASN A 539 -34.66 -2.26 -0.35
N SER A 540 -33.41 -2.05 0.06
CA SER A 540 -32.27 -2.02 -0.86
C SER A 540 -32.14 -3.32 -1.65
N MET A 541 -32.23 -4.48 -0.98
CA MET A 541 -32.10 -5.79 -1.63
C MET A 541 -33.13 -6.01 -2.76
N LYS A 542 -34.35 -5.48 -2.60
CA LYS A 542 -35.40 -5.54 -3.65
C LYS A 542 -35.04 -4.74 -4.91
N LEU A 543 -34.20 -3.71 -4.77
CA LEU A 543 -33.76 -2.84 -5.87
C LEU A 543 -32.43 -3.27 -6.50
N TRP A 544 -31.82 -4.36 -6.02
CA TRP A 544 -30.51 -4.80 -6.50
C TRP A 544 -30.58 -5.28 -7.95
N LYS A 545 -29.86 -4.57 -8.82
CA LYS A 545 -29.69 -4.87 -10.25
C LYS A 545 -28.23 -4.79 -10.63
N THR A 546 -27.79 -5.53 -11.63
CA THR A 546 -26.43 -5.41 -12.17
C THR A 546 -26.34 -5.60 -13.68
N THR A 547 -25.49 -4.80 -14.33
CA THR A 547 -25.08 -5.03 -15.71
C THR A 547 -23.86 -5.94 -15.76
N LEU A 548 -24.00 -7.10 -16.41
CA LEU A 548 -22.90 -8.01 -16.71
C LEU A 548 -22.03 -7.43 -17.83
N GLU A 549 -20.72 -7.44 -17.62
CA GLU A 549 -19.73 -6.98 -18.60
C GLU A 549 -18.60 -8.00 -18.80
N ALA A 550 -18.19 -8.14 -20.06
CA ALA A 550 -16.96 -8.82 -20.44
C ALA A 550 -16.14 -7.91 -21.35
N ASN A 551 -14.83 -7.81 -21.07
CA ASN A 551 -13.87 -6.98 -21.83
C ASN A 551 -14.32 -5.52 -22.09
N GLY A 552 -15.10 -4.93 -21.18
CA GLY A 552 -15.60 -3.55 -21.26
C GLY A 552 -16.83 -3.35 -22.14
N LYS A 553 -17.49 -4.44 -22.55
CA LYS A 553 -18.77 -4.41 -23.27
C LYS A 553 -19.89 -4.97 -22.38
N PRO A 554 -21.06 -4.32 -22.33
CA PRO A 554 -22.23 -4.86 -21.62
C PRO A 554 -22.78 -6.09 -22.36
N LEU A 555 -23.14 -7.12 -21.59
CA LEU A 555 -23.71 -8.38 -22.08
C LEU A 555 -25.22 -8.43 -21.81
N ALA A 556 -25.63 -8.27 -20.54
CA ALA A 556 -27.02 -8.34 -20.10
C ALA A 556 -27.20 -7.60 -18.77
N GLN A 557 -28.45 -7.26 -18.43
CA GLN A 557 -28.83 -6.76 -17.11
C GLN A 557 -29.55 -7.88 -16.36
N VAL A 558 -29.26 -8.05 -15.06
CA VAL A 558 -29.84 -9.10 -14.21
C VAL A 558 -30.29 -8.49 -12.89
N SER A 559 -31.49 -8.87 -12.44
CA SER A 559 -31.98 -8.51 -11.10
C SER A 559 -31.50 -9.53 -10.07
N ILE A 560 -31.03 -9.07 -8.91
CA ILE A 560 -30.53 -9.94 -7.84
C ILE A 560 -31.66 -10.16 -6.84
N LYS A 561 -32.41 -11.25 -7.00
CA LYS A 561 -33.46 -11.71 -6.07
C LYS A 561 -32.95 -12.74 -5.04
N CYS A 562 -31.80 -13.34 -5.31
CA CYS A 562 -31.10 -14.24 -4.40
C CYS A 562 -29.59 -13.98 -4.48
N GLY A 563 -28.91 -14.09 -3.34
CA GLY A 563 -27.48 -13.81 -3.21
C GLY A 563 -27.15 -12.37 -2.82
N ILE A 564 -25.86 -12.12 -2.62
CA ILE A 564 -25.25 -10.87 -2.17
C ILE A 564 -24.16 -10.41 -3.14
N TYR A 565 -23.94 -9.10 -3.23
CA TYR A 565 -22.96 -8.54 -4.16
C TYR A 565 -21.51 -8.94 -3.82
N GLN A 566 -20.84 -9.60 -4.77
CA GLN A 566 -19.41 -9.89 -4.69
C GLN A 566 -18.57 -8.63 -4.97
N GLY A 567 -18.36 -7.80 -3.95
CA GLY A 567 -17.61 -6.55 -4.06
C GLY A 567 -18.16 -5.40 -3.21
N ASP A 568 -19.27 -5.63 -2.51
CA ASP A 568 -19.81 -4.72 -1.51
C ASP A 568 -19.06 -4.81 -0.17
N ALA A 569 -19.13 -3.74 0.62
CA ALA A 569 -18.56 -3.69 1.96
C ALA A 569 -19.44 -4.37 3.01
N LEU A 570 -20.77 -4.39 2.82
CA LEU A 570 -21.73 -5.00 3.75
C LEU A 570 -21.91 -6.50 3.52
N SER A 571 -21.87 -6.95 2.26
CA SER A 571 -22.11 -8.35 1.89
C SER A 571 -21.30 -9.40 2.69
N PRO A 572 -19.98 -9.27 2.93
CA PRO A 572 -19.23 -10.27 3.71
C PRO A 572 -19.74 -10.41 5.15
N LEU A 573 -20.16 -9.31 5.78
CA LEU A 573 -20.72 -9.33 7.13
C LEU A 573 -22.08 -10.05 7.15
N LEU A 574 -22.97 -9.72 6.22
CA LEU A 574 -24.28 -10.39 6.11
C LEU A 574 -24.12 -11.89 5.92
N PHE A 575 -23.15 -12.31 5.11
CA PHE A 575 -22.86 -13.73 4.90
C PHE A 575 -22.42 -14.43 6.19
N CYS A 576 -21.49 -13.81 6.96
CA CYS A 576 -21.04 -14.37 8.23
C CYS A 576 -22.15 -14.42 9.28
N ILE A 577 -23.00 -13.38 9.37
CA ILE A 577 -24.18 -13.38 10.25
C ILE A 577 -25.10 -14.54 9.84
N GLY A 578 -25.32 -14.75 8.54
CA GLY A 578 -26.13 -15.84 7.99
C GLY A 578 -25.60 -17.25 8.24
N LEU A 579 -24.33 -17.42 8.64
CA LEU A 579 -23.75 -18.70 9.05
C LEU A 579 -23.52 -18.81 10.56
N ASN A 580 -23.73 -17.74 11.32
CA ASN A 580 -23.52 -17.76 12.77
C ASN A 580 -24.47 -18.75 13.51
N PRO A 581 -25.76 -18.87 13.14
CA PRO A 581 -26.65 -19.87 13.75
C PRO A 581 -26.14 -21.31 13.63
N LEU A 582 -25.52 -21.68 12.50
CA LEU A 582 -24.91 -22.99 12.31
C LEU A 582 -23.85 -23.30 13.39
N SER A 583 -23.03 -22.31 13.73
CA SER A 583 -22.02 -22.46 14.78
C SER A 583 -22.65 -22.80 16.13
N GLN A 584 -23.75 -22.13 16.49
CA GLN A 584 -24.48 -22.37 17.73
C GLN A 584 -25.11 -23.77 17.73
N ILE A 585 -25.71 -24.19 16.61
CA ILE A 585 -26.30 -25.53 16.46
C ILE A 585 -25.24 -26.61 16.62
N ILE A 586 -24.10 -26.49 15.94
CA ILE A 586 -23.00 -27.46 16.05
C ILE A 586 -22.49 -27.54 17.49
N ASN A 587 -22.30 -26.40 18.17
CA ASN A 587 -21.83 -26.38 19.55
C ASN A 587 -22.80 -27.08 20.53
N LYS A 588 -24.12 -26.95 20.30
CA LYS A 588 -25.14 -27.62 21.13
C LYS A 588 -25.12 -29.14 21.04
N THR A 589 -24.62 -29.71 19.94
CA THR A 589 -24.49 -31.17 19.81
C THR A 589 -23.51 -31.78 20.82
N GLY A 590 -22.56 -30.97 21.35
CA GLY A 590 -21.48 -31.45 22.21
C GLY A 590 -20.39 -32.26 21.49
N TYR A 591 -20.58 -32.59 20.21
CA TYR A 591 -19.59 -33.30 19.41
C TYR A 591 -18.36 -32.43 19.18
N GLY A 592 -17.19 -33.07 19.11
CA GLY A 592 -15.94 -32.39 18.86
C GLY A 592 -14.72 -33.28 19.07
N TYR A 593 -13.56 -32.74 18.79
CA TYR A 593 -12.28 -33.31 19.15
C TYR A 593 -11.72 -32.63 20.40
N ARG A 594 -11.45 -33.44 21.44
CA ARG A 594 -10.91 -32.96 22.71
C ARG A 594 -9.38 -33.01 22.72
N LEU A 595 -8.76 -31.84 22.81
CA LEU A 595 -7.31 -31.64 22.95
C LEU A 595 -6.80 -32.10 24.31
N ARG A 596 -5.46 -32.25 24.42
CA ARG A 596 -4.79 -32.63 25.67
C ARG A 596 -5.10 -31.72 26.86
N ASN A 597 -5.23 -30.41 26.62
CA ASN A 597 -5.56 -29.44 27.66
C ASN A 597 -7.07 -29.35 27.97
N GLY A 598 -7.88 -30.27 27.45
CA GLY A 598 -9.32 -30.36 27.72
C GLY A 598 -10.21 -29.54 26.78
N ALA A 599 -9.65 -28.65 25.96
CA ALA A 599 -10.39 -27.85 24.99
C ALA A 599 -11.07 -28.74 23.94
N ASN A 600 -12.35 -28.48 23.66
CA ASN A 600 -13.12 -29.22 22.65
C ASN A 600 -13.32 -28.36 21.41
N ILE A 601 -12.97 -28.90 20.24
CA ILE A 601 -13.09 -28.21 18.95
C ILE A 601 -14.02 -29.01 18.05
N SER A 602 -15.14 -28.41 17.67
CA SER A 602 -16.15 -29.02 16.81
C SER A 602 -16.04 -28.55 15.36
N HIS A 603 -15.71 -27.27 15.12
CA HIS A 603 -15.70 -26.70 13.78
C HIS A 603 -14.86 -25.41 13.66
N LEU A 604 -14.51 -25.05 12.42
CA LEU A 604 -13.92 -23.77 12.00
C LEU A 604 -14.73 -23.19 10.84
N LEU A 605 -14.92 -21.86 10.86
CA LEU A 605 -15.65 -21.14 9.80
C LEU A 605 -14.78 -20.03 9.21
N TYR A 606 -14.49 -20.07 7.92
CA TYR A 606 -13.82 -18.96 7.22
C TYR A 606 -14.63 -18.56 5.99
N MET A 607 -15.46 -17.53 6.16
CA MET A 607 -16.47 -17.20 5.15
C MET A 607 -17.32 -18.44 4.84
N ASP A 608 -17.23 -18.99 3.62
CA ASP A 608 -17.94 -20.17 3.13
C ASP A 608 -17.20 -21.50 3.41
N ASP A 609 -15.91 -21.47 3.75
CA ASP A 609 -15.15 -22.67 4.08
C ASP A 609 -15.52 -23.16 5.49
N ILE A 610 -16.18 -24.32 5.57
CA ILE A 610 -16.54 -24.97 6.84
C ILE A 610 -15.67 -26.21 7.02
N LYS A 611 -15.04 -26.33 8.19
CA LYS A 611 -14.30 -27.53 8.59
C LYS A 611 -14.84 -28.08 9.89
N LEU A 612 -15.16 -29.38 9.93
CA LEU A 612 -15.74 -30.08 11.08
C LEU A 612 -14.72 -31.05 11.68
N TYR A 613 -14.79 -31.29 12.99
CA TYR A 613 -13.88 -32.14 13.76
C TYR A 613 -14.65 -33.01 14.76
N THR A 614 -14.36 -34.31 14.80
CA THR A 614 -14.87 -35.22 15.83
C THR A 614 -13.84 -36.32 16.16
N LYS A 615 -14.13 -37.14 17.18
CA LYS A 615 -13.34 -38.33 17.52
C LYS A 615 -13.82 -39.58 16.77
N SER A 616 -15.12 -39.69 16.46
CA SER A 616 -15.72 -40.90 15.88
C SER A 616 -16.39 -40.64 14.52
N GLU A 617 -16.47 -41.71 13.70
CA GLU A 617 -17.10 -41.69 12.38
C GLU A 617 -18.60 -41.36 12.49
N ARG A 618 -19.30 -41.95 13.46
CA ARG A 618 -20.72 -41.66 13.72
C ARG A 618 -20.97 -40.19 14.03
N ASP A 619 -20.09 -39.58 14.83
CA ASP A 619 -20.25 -38.17 15.23
C ASP A 619 -20.00 -37.24 14.04
N ILE A 620 -19.01 -37.52 13.17
CA ILE A 620 -18.75 -36.66 12.00
C ILE A 620 -19.90 -36.75 11.00
N ASP A 621 -20.45 -37.94 10.78
CA ASP A 621 -21.60 -38.14 9.89
C ASP A 621 -22.84 -37.41 10.43
N SER A 622 -23.02 -37.42 11.76
CA SER A 622 -24.08 -36.66 12.45
C SER A 622 -23.89 -35.14 12.29
N LEU A 623 -22.66 -34.63 12.39
CA LEU A 623 -22.38 -33.21 12.16
C LEU A 623 -22.55 -32.80 10.69
N ILE A 624 -22.16 -33.65 9.74
CA ILE A 624 -22.41 -33.43 8.30
C ILE A 624 -23.93 -33.35 8.07
N HIS A 625 -24.69 -34.28 8.62
CA HIS A 625 -26.14 -34.29 8.48
C HIS A 625 -26.81 -33.06 9.11
N THR A 626 -26.36 -32.66 10.31
CA THR A 626 -26.83 -31.44 10.98
C THR A 626 -26.55 -30.20 10.11
N THR A 627 -25.34 -30.11 9.55
CA THR A 627 -24.95 -29.02 8.64
C THR A 627 -25.79 -29.03 7.38
N ARG A 628 -26.13 -30.22 6.85
CA ARG A 628 -27.00 -30.37 5.68
C ARG A 628 -28.42 -29.89 5.95
N ILE A 629 -29.05 -30.34 7.05
CA ILE A 629 -30.40 -29.91 7.43
C ILE A 629 -30.46 -28.38 7.52
N TYR A 630 -29.53 -27.77 8.27
CA TYR A 630 -29.43 -26.32 8.36
C TYR A 630 -29.33 -25.68 6.97
N SER A 631 -28.44 -26.20 6.12
CA SER A 631 -28.19 -25.66 4.78
C SER A 631 -29.43 -25.73 3.89
N THR A 632 -30.14 -26.87 3.89
CA THR A 632 -31.38 -27.06 3.15
C THR A 632 -32.46 -26.10 3.65
N ASP A 633 -32.60 -25.95 4.97
CA ASP A 633 -33.58 -25.05 5.57
C ASP A 633 -33.31 -23.58 5.23
N ILE A 634 -32.05 -23.15 5.15
CA ILE A 634 -31.71 -21.78 4.73
C ILE A 634 -31.71 -21.58 3.21
N GLY A 635 -32.07 -22.60 2.42
CA GLY A 635 -32.14 -22.54 0.96
C GLY A 635 -30.79 -22.61 0.24
N MET A 636 -29.75 -23.14 0.88
CA MET A 636 -28.41 -23.33 0.32
C MET A 636 -28.09 -24.81 0.08
N SER A 637 -27.11 -25.10 -0.79
CA SER A 637 -26.74 -26.49 -1.14
C SER A 637 -25.23 -26.71 -1.18
N PHE A 638 -24.80 -27.93 -0.84
CA PHE A 638 -23.40 -28.31 -0.88
C PHE A 638 -22.87 -28.42 -2.32
N GLY A 639 -21.64 -27.99 -2.52
CA GLY A 639 -20.85 -28.34 -3.69
C GLY A 639 -20.14 -29.67 -3.45
N LEU A 640 -20.87 -30.79 -3.59
CA LEU A 640 -20.40 -32.13 -3.21
C LEU A 640 -19.03 -32.49 -3.80
N GLU A 641 -18.74 -32.08 -5.04
CA GLU A 641 -17.44 -32.29 -5.72
C GLU A 641 -16.23 -31.72 -4.97
N LYS A 642 -16.44 -30.74 -4.09
CA LYS A 642 -15.40 -30.12 -3.27
C LYS A 642 -15.53 -30.44 -1.79
N CYS A 643 -16.60 -31.11 -1.40
CA CYS A 643 -16.74 -31.62 -0.05
C CYS A 643 -15.92 -32.89 0.06
N SER A 644 -15.25 -33.09 1.19
CA SER A 644 -14.47 -34.30 1.41
C SER A 644 -14.44 -34.64 2.88
N ARG A 645 -14.14 -35.89 3.19
CA ARG A 645 -14.00 -36.38 4.57
C ARG A 645 -12.68 -37.12 4.75
N MET A 646 -12.14 -37.10 5.96
CA MET A 646 -10.95 -37.86 6.31
C MET A 646 -11.11 -38.48 7.69
N VAL A 647 -10.81 -39.77 7.77
CA VAL A 647 -10.85 -40.55 9.01
C VAL A 647 -9.43 -40.97 9.38
N THR A 648 -9.05 -40.72 10.63
CA THR A 648 -7.75 -41.09 11.19
C THR A 648 -7.98 -42.00 12.40
N LYS A 649 -7.46 -43.23 12.36
CA LYS A 649 -7.48 -44.19 13.47
C LYS A 649 -6.09 -44.34 14.06
N ARG A 650 -5.97 -44.13 15.37
CA ARG A 650 -4.69 -44.16 16.11
C ARG A 650 -3.56 -43.33 15.44
N GLY A 651 -3.92 -42.16 14.91
CA GLY A 651 -2.98 -41.26 14.22
C GLY A 651 -2.61 -41.65 12.77
N LYS A 652 -3.26 -42.65 12.16
CA LYS A 652 -3.08 -43.04 10.75
C LYS A 652 -4.37 -42.85 9.95
N VAL A 653 -4.27 -42.30 8.73
CA VAL A 653 -5.44 -42.10 7.85
C VAL A 653 -5.93 -43.45 7.33
N VAL A 654 -7.25 -43.62 7.29
CA VAL A 654 -7.95 -44.81 6.81
C VAL A 654 -9.01 -44.38 5.82
N HIS A 655 -9.09 -45.07 4.67
CA HIS A 655 -10.17 -44.89 3.71
C HIS A 655 -11.38 -45.74 4.10
N THR A 656 -12.55 -45.14 3.99
CA THR A 656 -13.85 -45.77 4.21
C THR A 656 -14.78 -45.41 3.06
N GLY A 657 -16.04 -45.87 3.09
CA GLY A 657 -17.00 -45.69 1.99
C GLY A 657 -17.55 -44.27 1.78
N GLY A 658 -17.02 -43.26 2.48
CA GLY A 658 -17.58 -41.90 2.49
C GLY A 658 -18.92 -41.80 3.23
N VAL A 659 -19.64 -40.70 2.99
CA VAL A 659 -20.97 -40.44 3.58
C VAL A 659 -22.00 -40.27 2.48
N SER A 660 -23.02 -41.12 2.48
CA SER A 660 -24.15 -41.03 1.55
C SER A 660 -25.16 -39.99 2.04
N LEU A 661 -25.46 -39.00 1.20
CA LEU A 661 -26.50 -37.99 1.42
C LEU A 661 -27.57 -38.12 0.31
N PRO A 662 -28.79 -37.63 0.53
CA PRO A 662 -29.85 -37.69 -0.49
C PRO A 662 -29.48 -37.05 -1.83
N GLU A 663 -28.59 -36.05 -1.82
CA GLU A 663 -28.15 -35.31 -3.00
C GLU A 663 -26.89 -35.91 -3.66
N GLY A 664 -26.28 -36.93 -3.06
CA GLY A 664 -25.05 -37.59 -3.52
C GLY A 664 -24.10 -37.95 -2.37
N THR A 665 -22.91 -38.47 -2.71
CA THR A 665 -21.95 -38.96 -1.71
C THR A 665 -20.80 -37.98 -1.49
N ILE A 666 -20.45 -37.72 -0.22
CA ILE A 666 -19.19 -37.07 0.15
C ILE A 666 -18.12 -38.16 0.25
N ALA A 667 -17.18 -38.16 -0.69
CA ALA A 667 -16.09 -39.12 -0.71
C ALA A 667 -15.03 -38.83 0.38
N ASP A 668 -14.32 -39.87 0.78
CA ASP A 668 -13.10 -39.71 1.58
C ASP A 668 -11.98 -39.12 0.71
N ILE A 669 -11.03 -38.42 1.33
CA ILE A 669 -9.87 -37.89 0.59
C ILE A 669 -9.09 -39.05 -0.05
N GLU A 670 -8.67 -38.87 -1.31
CA GLU A 670 -7.76 -39.80 -1.98
C GLU A 670 -6.31 -39.46 -1.63
N ASP A 671 -5.82 -38.31 -2.12
CA ASP A 671 -4.43 -37.86 -1.91
C ASP A 671 -4.31 -36.76 -0.85
N SER A 672 -4.90 -35.59 -1.14
CA SER A 672 -4.83 -34.42 -0.27
C SER A 672 -5.93 -33.41 -0.54
N TYR A 673 -6.37 -32.71 0.49
CA TYR A 673 -7.33 -31.62 0.42
C TYR A 673 -6.63 -30.26 0.56
N LYS A 674 -6.94 -29.29 -0.31
CA LYS A 674 -6.36 -27.95 -0.23
C LYS A 674 -7.21 -27.02 0.62
N TYR A 675 -6.90 -26.90 1.91
CA TYR A 675 -7.59 -26.02 2.85
C TYR A 675 -6.87 -24.68 3.01
N LEU A 676 -7.56 -23.56 2.77
CA LEU A 676 -7.01 -22.19 2.86
C LEU A 676 -5.65 -22.02 2.15
N GLY A 677 -5.45 -22.73 1.04
CA GLY A 677 -4.23 -22.68 0.25
C GLY A 677 -3.10 -23.65 0.64
N ILE A 678 -3.23 -24.40 1.74
CA ILE A 678 -2.27 -25.41 2.19
C ILE A 678 -2.85 -26.82 1.94
N PRO A 679 -2.13 -27.72 1.24
CA PRO A 679 -2.55 -29.11 1.06
C PRO A 679 -2.44 -29.92 2.35
N GLN A 680 -3.44 -30.76 2.61
CA GLN A 680 -3.63 -31.54 3.83
C GLN A 680 -3.93 -33.00 3.52
N ALA A 681 -3.33 -33.90 4.27
CA ALA A 681 -3.71 -35.31 4.36
C ALA A 681 -3.73 -35.64 5.86
N ASN A 682 -2.84 -36.51 6.36
CA ASN A 682 -2.62 -36.72 7.80
C ASN A 682 -1.89 -35.53 8.49
N GLY A 683 -2.52 -34.35 8.45
CA GLY A 683 -1.90 -33.06 8.75
C GLY A 683 -1.43 -32.32 7.50
N ASN A 684 -0.74 -31.19 7.69
CA ASN A 684 -0.24 -30.38 6.57
C ASN A 684 0.86 -31.12 5.79
N LEU A 685 0.76 -31.16 4.46
CA LEU A 685 1.81 -31.67 3.58
C LEU A 685 2.94 -30.63 3.46
N GLU A 686 3.69 -30.45 4.55
CA GLU A 686 4.67 -29.37 4.68
C GLU A 686 5.72 -29.39 3.56
N GLN A 687 6.29 -30.56 3.26
CA GLN A 687 7.32 -30.70 2.23
C GLN A 687 6.78 -30.35 0.83
N ALA A 688 5.59 -30.84 0.47
CA ALA A 688 4.96 -30.52 -0.81
C ALA A 688 4.64 -29.02 -0.90
N THR A 689 4.14 -28.43 0.20
CA THR A 689 3.85 -26.99 0.31
C THR A 689 5.12 -26.14 0.12
N ARG A 690 6.23 -26.49 0.80
CA ARG A 690 7.51 -25.79 0.65
C ARG A 690 8.07 -25.90 -0.76
N LYS A 691 8.03 -27.10 -1.36
CA LYS A 691 8.48 -27.33 -2.75
C LYS A 691 7.65 -26.49 -3.75
N ALA A 692 6.32 -26.51 -3.63
CA ALA A 692 5.42 -25.74 -4.49
C ALA A 692 5.63 -24.22 -4.32
N ALA A 693 5.72 -23.74 -3.08
CA ALA A 693 5.97 -22.33 -2.77
C ALA A 693 7.33 -21.86 -3.31
N THR A 694 8.38 -22.66 -3.13
CA THR A 694 9.74 -22.39 -3.63
C THR A 694 9.79 -22.37 -5.15
N ALA A 695 9.17 -23.36 -5.81
CA ALA A 695 9.09 -23.41 -7.27
C ALA A 695 8.36 -22.18 -7.82
N LYS A 696 7.23 -21.80 -7.20
CA LYS A 696 6.44 -20.64 -7.61
C LYS A 696 7.16 -19.32 -7.34
N TYR A 697 7.87 -19.20 -6.22
CA TYR A 697 8.73 -18.07 -5.89
C TYR A 697 9.82 -17.88 -6.96
N LEU A 698 10.58 -18.93 -7.26
CA LEU A 698 11.64 -18.88 -8.28
C LEU A 698 11.08 -18.61 -9.69
N GLN A 699 9.90 -19.16 -10.03
CA GLN A 699 9.19 -18.81 -11.25
C GLN A 699 8.90 -17.31 -11.33
N ARG A 700 8.36 -16.70 -10.27
CA ARG A 700 8.06 -15.28 -10.20
C ARG A 700 9.32 -14.41 -10.25
N VAL A 701 10.40 -14.82 -9.57
CA VAL A 701 11.71 -14.14 -9.66
C VAL A 701 12.20 -14.12 -11.12
N ARG A 702 12.16 -15.26 -11.83
CA ARG A 702 12.53 -15.30 -13.27
C ARG A 702 11.69 -14.37 -14.13
N GLN A 703 10.38 -14.29 -13.88
CA GLN A 703 9.50 -13.35 -14.59
C GLN A 703 9.92 -11.89 -14.36
N VAL A 704 10.20 -11.52 -13.10
CA VAL A 704 10.66 -10.17 -12.75
C VAL A 704 12.00 -9.85 -13.41
N LEU A 705 12.97 -10.78 -13.39
CA LEU A 705 14.29 -10.54 -13.95
C LEU A 705 14.30 -10.41 -15.48
N ARG A 706 13.39 -11.11 -16.16
CA ARG A 706 13.15 -10.98 -17.62
C ARG A 706 12.44 -9.68 -18.02
N SER A 707 11.81 -9.00 -17.07
CA SER A 707 11.09 -7.74 -17.35
C SER A 707 12.06 -6.56 -17.63
N GLN A 708 11.53 -5.51 -18.25
CA GLN A 708 12.27 -4.25 -18.49
C GLN A 708 12.24 -3.28 -17.29
N LEU A 709 11.95 -3.79 -16.08
CA LEU A 709 12.04 -3.00 -14.85
C LEU A 709 13.49 -2.63 -14.53
N ASN A 710 13.67 -1.44 -13.97
CA ASN A 710 14.96 -0.98 -13.45
C ASN A 710 15.35 -1.72 -12.15
N GLY A 711 16.60 -1.60 -11.69
CA GLY A 711 17.13 -2.34 -10.54
C GLY A 711 16.28 -2.20 -9.27
N LYS A 712 15.93 -0.95 -8.90
CA LYS A 712 15.01 -0.65 -7.80
C LYS A 712 13.65 -1.33 -7.96
N ASN A 713 13.04 -1.21 -9.13
CA ASN A 713 11.71 -1.77 -9.37
C ASN A 713 11.72 -3.29 -9.44
N LYS A 714 12.83 -3.92 -9.87
CA LYS A 714 13.03 -5.37 -9.79
C LYS A 714 13.10 -5.84 -8.34
N ALA A 715 13.92 -5.21 -7.50
CA ALA A 715 13.98 -5.52 -6.06
C ALA A 715 12.59 -5.35 -5.41
N ARG A 716 11.93 -4.21 -5.67
CA ARG A 716 10.56 -3.95 -5.17
C ARG A 716 9.58 -5.03 -5.64
N ALA A 717 9.63 -5.41 -6.92
CA ALA A 717 8.77 -6.46 -7.45
C ALA A 717 9.05 -7.83 -6.85
N ILE A 718 10.31 -8.22 -6.61
CA ILE A 718 10.61 -9.48 -5.92
C ILE A 718 9.99 -9.47 -4.52
N ASN A 719 10.18 -8.40 -3.76
CA ASN A 719 9.65 -8.26 -2.40
C ASN A 719 8.11 -8.25 -2.35
N SER A 720 7.43 -7.61 -3.32
CA SER A 720 5.97 -7.44 -3.29
C SER A 720 5.17 -8.42 -4.16
N TYR A 721 5.82 -9.17 -5.06
CA TYR A 721 5.14 -10.13 -5.95
C TYR A 721 5.63 -11.57 -5.78
N ALA A 722 6.95 -11.80 -5.66
CA ALA A 722 7.48 -13.15 -5.52
C ALA A 722 7.45 -13.63 -4.06
N LEU A 723 8.04 -12.85 -3.16
CA LEU A 723 8.24 -13.19 -1.75
C LEU A 723 6.95 -13.49 -0.95
N PRO A 724 5.78 -12.86 -1.23
CA PRO A 724 4.53 -13.21 -0.54
C PRO A 724 4.13 -14.68 -0.65
N VAL A 725 4.58 -15.40 -1.69
CA VAL A 725 4.34 -16.84 -1.86
C VAL A 725 5.02 -17.66 -0.77
N ILE A 726 6.19 -17.23 -0.30
CA ILE A 726 6.90 -17.85 0.82
C ILE A 726 6.33 -17.34 2.15
N ARG A 727 6.06 -16.04 2.25
CA ARG A 727 5.54 -15.42 3.49
C ARG A 727 4.21 -16.01 3.95
N TYR A 728 3.34 -16.43 3.03
CA TYR A 728 2.04 -17.00 3.38
C TYR A 728 2.16 -18.29 4.22
N PRO A 729 2.85 -19.35 3.76
CA PRO A 729 3.07 -20.55 4.58
C PRO A 729 4.08 -20.34 5.73
N ALA A 730 4.90 -19.29 5.71
CA ALA A 730 5.83 -19.00 6.82
C ALA A 730 5.09 -18.76 8.14
N GLY A 731 5.63 -19.33 9.22
CA GLY A 731 5.04 -19.35 10.56
C GLY A 731 3.91 -20.38 10.76
N ILE A 732 3.43 -21.04 9.70
CA ILE A 732 2.43 -22.12 9.77
C ILE A 732 3.07 -23.50 9.62
N ILE A 733 4.04 -23.62 8.71
CA ILE A 733 4.80 -24.85 8.48
C ILE A 733 6.26 -24.64 8.88
N ARG A 734 6.95 -25.72 9.26
CA ARG A 734 8.38 -25.66 9.58
C ARG A 734 9.21 -25.53 8.30
N TRP A 735 10.24 -24.69 8.34
CA TRP A 735 11.19 -24.49 7.23
C TRP A 735 12.61 -24.88 7.68
N PRO A 736 13.18 -25.98 7.15
CA PRO A 736 14.57 -26.36 7.46
C PRO A 736 15.58 -25.30 6.99
N LYS A 737 16.62 -25.05 7.79
CA LYS A 737 17.67 -24.04 7.51
C LYS A 737 18.32 -24.29 6.14
N GLU A 738 18.52 -25.55 5.77
CA GLU A 738 19.14 -25.97 4.50
C GLU A 738 18.26 -25.60 3.30
N GLU A 739 16.94 -25.78 3.39
CA GLU A 739 15.99 -25.43 2.32
C GLU A 739 15.91 -23.91 2.12
N ILE A 740 15.92 -23.15 3.23
CA ILE A 740 15.94 -21.69 3.23
C ILE A 740 17.21 -21.18 2.54
N GLN A 741 18.38 -21.63 3.01
CA GLN A 741 19.68 -21.25 2.46
C GLN A 741 19.80 -21.63 0.98
N THR A 742 19.34 -22.83 0.60
CA THR A 742 19.32 -23.28 -0.80
C THR A 742 18.47 -22.36 -1.68
N THR A 743 17.33 -21.91 -1.18
CA THR A 743 16.43 -21.00 -1.92
C THR A 743 17.06 -19.62 -2.10
N ASP A 744 17.70 -19.08 -1.05
CA ASP A 744 18.42 -17.82 -1.11
C ASP A 744 19.64 -17.90 -2.06
N VAL A 745 20.38 -19.01 -2.06
CA VAL A 745 21.46 -19.29 -3.04
C VAL A 745 20.91 -19.32 -4.47
N LYS A 746 19.81 -20.04 -4.72
CA LYS A 746 19.17 -20.09 -6.05
C LYS A 746 18.72 -18.70 -6.51
N THR A 747 18.22 -17.88 -5.60
CA THR A 747 17.82 -16.49 -5.89
C THR A 747 19.02 -15.65 -6.31
N ARG A 748 20.13 -15.74 -5.59
CA ARG A 748 21.37 -15.05 -5.96
C ARG A 748 21.92 -15.54 -7.29
N LYS A 749 21.94 -16.86 -7.55
CA LYS A 749 22.33 -17.42 -8.85
C LYS A 749 21.47 -16.87 -9.99
N LEU A 750 20.14 -16.78 -9.81
CA LEU A 750 19.24 -16.17 -10.79
C LEU A 750 19.57 -14.69 -11.04
N LEU A 751 19.82 -13.91 -9.98
CA LEU A 751 20.23 -12.52 -10.11
C LEU A 751 21.54 -12.40 -10.90
N THR A 752 22.53 -13.26 -10.59
CA THR A 752 23.82 -13.31 -11.30
C THR A 752 23.66 -13.64 -12.78
N MET A 753 22.91 -14.68 -13.13
CA MET A 753 22.68 -15.08 -14.53
C MET A 753 21.99 -13.99 -15.35
N HIS A 754 21.13 -13.17 -14.72
CA HIS A 754 20.46 -12.05 -15.37
C HIS A 754 21.27 -10.74 -15.32
N GLY A 755 22.53 -10.78 -14.86
CA GLY A 755 23.40 -9.62 -14.72
C GLY A 755 23.01 -8.67 -13.59
N GLY A 756 22.01 -9.05 -12.80
CA GLY A 756 21.48 -8.25 -11.71
C GLY A 756 22.30 -8.35 -10.43
N PHE A 757 23.29 -9.23 -10.27
CA PHE A 757 24.17 -9.32 -9.10
C PHE A 757 25.55 -9.85 -9.51
N HIS A 758 26.64 -9.33 -8.96
CA HIS A 758 27.98 -9.83 -9.29
C HIS A 758 28.35 -11.01 -8.37
N PRO A 759 28.95 -12.11 -8.88
CA PRO A 759 29.24 -13.30 -8.07
C PRO A 759 30.09 -13.05 -6.82
N LYS A 760 31.01 -12.07 -6.89
CA LYS A 760 31.95 -11.71 -5.82
C LYS A 760 31.49 -10.52 -4.95
N SER A 761 30.29 -9.99 -5.22
CA SER A 761 29.69 -8.91 -4.43
C SER A 761 29.21 -9.38 -3.06
N SER A 762 29.04 -8.45 -2.12
CA SER A 762 28.57 -8.78 -0.77
C SER A 762 27.12 -9.25 -0.78
N THR A 763 26.87 -10.43 -0.22
CA THR A 763 25.52 -10.94 0.01
C THR A 763 24.76 -10.10 1.02
N LEU A 764 25.44 -9.54 2.02
CA LEU A 764 24.82 -8.69 3.04
C LEU A 764 24.32 -7.37 2.43
N ARG A 765 25.12 -6.76 1.55
CA ARG A 765 24.78 -5.50 0.87
C ARG A 765 23.61 -5.66 -0.11
N LEU A 766 23.39 -6.86 -0.66
CA LEU A 766 22.20 -7.18 -1.46
C LEU A 766 20.91 -6.99 -0.65
N TYR A 767 20.93 -7.33 0.64
CA TYR A 767 19.77 -7.27 1.52
C TYR A 767 19.67 -5.98 2.36
N ALA A 768 20.76 -5.21 2.46
CA ALA A 768 20.76 -3.89 3.09
C ALA A 768 19.84 -2.88 2.39
N SER A 769 19.40 -1.85 3.12
CA SER A 769 18.51 -0.82 2.59
C SER A 769 19.21 0.01 1.50
N ARG A 770 18.44 0.57 0.55
CA ARG A 770 19.01 1.43 -0.51
C ARG A 770 19.56 2.75 0.03
N LYS A 771 19.04 3.21 1.17
CA LYS A 771 19.47 4.43 1.88
C LYS A 771 20.89 4.26 2.44
N GLU A 772 21.21 3.06 2.88
CA GLU A 772 22.52 2.68 3.40
C GLU A 772 23.40 2.06 2.30
N GLY A 773 23.14 2.36 1.03
CA GLY A 773 23.98 1.88 -0.08
C GLY A 773 23.79 0.41 -0.46
N GLY A 774 22.78 -0.27 0.07
CA GLY A 774 22.35 -1.61 -0.32
C GLY A 774 21.39 -1.65 -1.51
N ARG A 775 20.78 -2.81 -1.76
CA ARG A 775 19.86 -3.02 -2.91
C ARG A 775 18.39 -3.17 -2.53
N GLY A 776 18.09 -3.28 -1.24
CA GLY A 776 16.75 -3.37 -0.69
C GLY A 776 16.00 -4.64 -1.08
N LEU A 777 16.70 -5.73 -1.39
CA LEU A 777 16.08 -7.04 -1.53
C LEU A 777 15.82 -7.60 -0.12
N VAL A 778 14.71 -8.30 0.10
CA VAL A 778 14.49 -9.02 1.37
C VAL A 778 14.81 -10.49 1.15
N SER A 779 15.62 -11.09 2.03
CA SER A 779 15.98 -12.51 1.92
C SER A 779 14.80 -13.42 2.28
N VAL A 780 14.85 -14.64 1.76
CA VAL A 780 13.87 -15.68 2.11
C VAL A 780 13.96 -16.00 3.59
N GLU A 781 15.19 -16.12 4.10
CA GLU A 781 15.48 -16.35 5.51
C GLU A 781 14.88 -15.28 6.44
N ALA A 782 15.17 -14.00 6.19
CA ALA A 782 14.66 -12.91 7.02
C ALA A 782 13.13 -12.84 6.98
N THR A 783 12.52 -13.19 5.84
CA THR A 783 11.05 -13.24 5.73
C THR A 783 10.45 -14.34 6.57
N ILE A 784 11.06 -15.52 6.57
CA ILE A 784 10.56 -16.66 7.35
C ILE A 784 10.75 -16.37 8.83
N GLN A 785 11.92 -15.87 9.24
CA GLN A 785 12.21 -15.51 10.63
C GLN A 785 11.27 -14.41 11.15
N ASP A 786 11.10 -13.32 10.40
CA ASP A 786 10.18 -12.23 10.73
C ASP A 786 8.75 -12.73 10.92
N GLU A 787 8.27 -13.56 9.98
CA GLU A 787 6.89 -14.03 10.01
C GLU A 787 6.66 -15.10 11.09
N THR A 788 7.64 -15.96 11.36
CA THR A 788 7.61 -16.94 12.46
C THR A 788 7.62 -16.25 13.82
N SER A 789 8.47 -15.23 14.01
CA SER A 789 8.52 -14.43 15.25
C SER A 789 7.19 -13.73 15.50
N LYS A 790 6.65 -13.10 14.45
CA LYS A 790 5.32 -12.46 14.47
C LYS A 790 4.18 -13.45 14.77
N MET A 791 4.22 -14.68 14.25
CA MET A 791 3.24 -15.71 14.63
C MET A 791 3.37 -16.07 16.11
N HIS A 792 4.59 -16.24 16.59
CA HIS A 792 4.85 -16.62 17.98
C HIS A 792 4.35 -15.54 18.97
N GLU A 793 4.62 -14.27 18.70
CA GLU A 793 4.07 -13.14 19.46
C GLU A 793 2.54 -13.12 19.44
N TYR A 794 1.94 -13.39 18.28
CA TYR A 794 0.49 -13.46 18.14
C TYR A 794 -0.12 -14.60 18.97
N ILE A 795 0.50 -15.78 18.96
CA ILE A 795 0.07 -16.92 19.77
C ILE A 795 0.18 -16.59 21.26
N LYS A 796 1.31 -16.02 21.70
CA LYS A 796 1.49 -15.57 23.10
C LYS A 796 0.42 -14.59 23.54
N LEU A 797 0.07 -13.63 22.69
CA LEU A 797 -0.95 -12.62 22.98
C LEU A 797 -2.35 -13.25 23.14
N LYS A 798 -2.68 -14.26 22.32
CA LYS A 798 -4.03 -14.85 22.28
C LYS A 798 -4.22 -16.07 23.18
N ALA A 799 -3.15 -16.77 23.54
CA ALA A 799 -3.19 -17.98 24.37
C ALA A 799 -4.01 -17.81 25.66
N PRO A 800 -3.92 -16.71 26.44
CA PRO A 800 -4.71 -16.56 27.67
C PRO A 800 -6.22 -16.59 27.46
N THR A 801 -6.69 -16.17 26.28
CA THR A 801 -8.12 -16.09 25.93
C THR A 801 -8.59 -17.21 25.00
N ASP A 802 -7.65 -17.97 24.42
CA ASP A 802 -7.91 -19.01 23.42
C ASP A 802 -7.25 -20.31 23.85
N SER A 803 -8.06 -21.24 24.35
CA SER A 803 -7.59 -22.53 24.87
C SER A 803 -6.89 -23.37 23.80
N VAL A 804 -7.22 -23.20 22.51
CA VAL A 804 -6.59 -23.95 21.43
C VAL A 804 -5.21 -23.38 21.13
N LEU A 805 -5.08 -22.06 21.10
CA LEU A 805 -3.78 -21.41 20.93
C LEU A 805 -2.87 -21.58 22.15
N SER A 806 -3.42 -21.77 23.35
CA SER A 806 -2.65 -22.21 24.52
C SER A 806 -1.96 -23.56 24.29
N GLU A 807 -2.68 -24.54 23.71
CA GLU A 807 -2.09 -25.82 23.35
C GLU A 807 -1.08 -25.67 22.18
N CYS A 808 -1.36 -24.79 21.23
CA CYS A 808 -0.42 -24.44 20.16
C CYS A 808 0.90 -23.90 20.73
N LEU A 809 0.83 -23.00 21.73
CA LEU A 809 1.99 -22.42 22.40
C LEU A 809 2.81 -23.50 23.12
N ARG A 810 2.15 -24.44 23.79
CA ARG A 810 2.79 -25.59 24.47
C ARG A 810 3.53 -26.51 23.48
N GLN A 811 3.01 -26.64 22.26
CA GLN A 811 3.62 -27.44 21.19
C GLN A 811 4.75 -26.70 20.43
N TRP A 812 4.87 -25.39 20.61
CA TRP A 812 5.86 -24.56 19.93
C TRP A 812 7.27 -24.83 20.48
N ARG A 813 8.27 -25.07 19.60
CA ARG A 813 9.66 -25.32 20.01
C ARG A 813 10.47 -24.02 20.02
N ALA A 814 11.33 -23.84 21.03
CA ALA A 814 12.13 -22.63 21.23
C ALA A 814 13.29 -22.46 20.22
N GLU A 815 13.64 -23.50 19.45
CA GLU A 815 14.74 -23.47 18.47
C GLU A 815 14.49 -22.55 17.27
N ASP A 816 13.29 -21.98 17.12
CA ASP A 816 12.86 -21.23 15.93
C ASP A 816 13.21 -19.72 15.96
N THR A 817 13.89 -19.23 16.99
CA THR A 817 14.23 -17.79 17.13
C THR A 817 15.67 -17.60 17.61
N VAL A 818 16.63 -17.70 16.69
CA VAL A 818 17.94 -17.09 16.88
C VAL A 818 18.16 -16.10 15.74
N LEU A 819 18.08 -14.81 16.06
CA LEU A 819 18.66 -13.76 15.24
C LEU A 819 20.16 -13.88 15.44
N GLU A 820 20.84 -14.59 14.54
CA GLU A 820 22.30 -14.51 14.47
C GLU A 820 22.65 -13.04 14.19
N ASP A 821 23.44 -12.44 15.08
CA ASP A 821 23.94 -11.07 14.95
C ASP A 821 24.77 -10.99 13.66
N ARG A 822 24.21 -10.37 12.63
CA ARG A 822 24.85 -10.34 11.31
C ARG A 822 25.87 -9.21 11.32
N SER A 823 27.15 -9.57 11.20
CA SER A 823 28.23 -8.59 10.97
C SER A 823 27.84 -7.60 9.88
N SER A 824 28.11 -6.30 10.05
CA SER A 824 27.79 -5.33 9.00
C SER A 824 28.58 -5.61 7.73
N TRP A 825 28.00 -5.29 6.57
CA TRP A 825 28.75 -5.35 5.31
C TRP A 825 29.83 -4.27 5.24
N GLU A 826 29.68 -3.22 6.05
CA GLU A 826 30.58 -2.07 6.16
C GLU A 826 31.89 -2.42 6.86
N ASP A 827 31.88 -3.45 7.73
CA ASP A 827 33.07 -3.89 8.46
C ASP A 827 33.96 -4.80 7.60
N LYS A 828 33.45 -5.31 6.48
CA LYS A 828 34.22 -6.19 5.61
C LYS A 828 35.39 -5.43 4.97
N PRO A 829 36.63 -5.96 5.01
CA PRO A 829 37.81 -5.25 4.52
C PRO A 829 37.70 -4.73 3.10
N LEU A 830 37.23 -5.56 2.16
CA LEU A 830 37.04 -5.16 0.75
C LEU A 830 35.68 -4.51 0.50
N HIS A 831 34.59 -5.18 0.89
CA HIS A 831 33.23 -4.74 0.53
C HIS A 831 32.81 -3.41 1.17
N GLY A 832 33.32 -3.11 2.36
CA GLY A 832 33.06 -1.86 3.08
C GLY A 832 34.04 -0.73 2.77
N MET A 833 35.12 -1.00 2.01
CA MET A 833 36.20 -0.02 1.74
C MET A 833 35.66 1.30 1.18
N TYR A 834 34.84 1.23 0.13
CA TYR A 834 34.26 2.43 -0.48
C TYR A 834 33.44 3.24 0.53
N HIS A 835 32.62 2.57 1.35
CA HIS A 835 31.79 3.24 2.34
C HIS A 835 32.66 4.01 3.33
N ARG A 836 33.64 3.34 3.94
CA ARG A 836 34.59 3.95 4.88
C ARG A 836 35.34 5.13 4.26
N THR A 837 35.80 5.01 3.01
CA THR A 837 36.48 6.10 2.30
C THR A 837 35.60 7.33 2.10
N ILE A 838 34.30 7.16 1.82
CA ILE A 838 33.43 8.31 1.54
C ILE A 838 32.80 8.91 2.80
N THR A 839 32.72 8.18 3.92
CA THR A 839 32.12 8.67 5.18
C THR A 839 32.76 9.96 5.69
N GLU A 840 34.06 10.13 5.48
CA GLU A 840 34.79 11.33 5.94
C GLU A 840 34.61 12.54 5.00
N VAL A 841 34.31 12.30 3.72
CA VAL A 841 34.36 13.33 2.66
C VAL A 841 33.02 13.64 2.00
N ALA A 842 32.03 12.75 2.08
CA ALA A 842 30.79 12.84 1.33
C ALA A 842 29.56 12.92 2.26
N ASP A 843 28.45 13.43 1.72
CA ASP A 843 27.13 13.19 2.32
C ASP A 843 26.69 11.78 1.94
N ILE A 844 26.69 10.85 2.90
CA ILE A 844 26.36 9.43 2.65
C ILE A 844 24.97 9.25 2.06
N LYS A 845 23.98 9.96 2.58
CA LYS A 845 22.58 9.81 2.15
C LYS A 845 22.42 10.31 0.72
N LYS A 846 22.98 11.48 0.39
CA LYS A 846 22.97 12.02 -0.98
C LYS A 846 23.81 11.15 -1.93
N SER A 847 24.92 10.58 -1.45
CA SER A 847 25.81 9.71 -2.25
C SER A 847 25.15 8.40 -2.70
N TYR A 848 24.14 7.90 -1.97
CA TYR A 848 23.36 6.73 -2.37
C TYR A 848 22.01 7.07 -3.03
N GLN A 849 21.67 8.36 -3.20
CA GLN A 849 20.39 8.79 -3.76
C GLN A 849 20.12 8.24 -5.17
N TRP A 850 21.17 7.99 -5.97
CA TRP A 850 21.02 7.35 -7.28
C TRP A 850 20.46 5.93 -7.20
N LEU A 851 20.76 5.15 -6.15
CA LEU A 851 20.17 3.82 -5.93
C LEU A 851 18.66 3.92 -5.68
N GLU A 852 18.21 5.01 -5.08
CA GLU A 852 16.81 5.23 -4.75
C GLU A 852 16.00 5.87 -5.88
N ARG A 853 16.57 6.83 -6.60
CA ARG A 853 15.79 7.73 -7.46
C ARG A 853 16.19 7.68 -8.93
N ALA A 854 17.43 7.29 -9.26
CA ALA A 854 17.92 7.40 -10.64
C ALA A 854 17.27 6.40 -11.61
N GLY A 855 16.80 5.26 -11.10
CA GLY A 855 16.12 4.23 -11.88
C GLY A 855 17.04 3.56 -12.92
N LEU A 856 18.27 3.21 -12.54
CA LEU A 856 19.25 2.56 -13.40
C LEU A 856 18.86 1.12 -13.77
N GLN A 857 19.32 0.64 -14.93
CA GLN A 857 19.22 -0.78 -15.27
C GLN A 857 19.92 -1.62 -14.20
N ASP A 858 19.36 -2.79 -13.89
CA ASP A 858 19.86 -3.67 -12.83
C ASP A 858 21.31 -4.10 -13.04
N SER A 859 21.72 -4.35 -14.28
CA SER A 859 23.11 -4.66 -14.63
C SER A 859 24.08 -3.49 -14.47
N THR A 860 23.59 -2.26 -14.61
CA THR A 860 24.40 -1.06 -14.37
C THR A 860 24.57 -0.83 -12.87
N GLU A 861 23.48 -0.98 -12.12
CA GLU A 861 23.52 -0.91 -10.66
C GLU A 861 24.47 -1.97 -10.07
N ALA A 862 24.35 -3.23 -10.52
CA ALA A 862 25.21 -4.32 -10.06
C ALA A 862 26.69 -4.09 -10.38
N LEU A 863 27.00 -3.53 -11.55
CA LEU A 863 28.38 -3.20 -11.94
C LEU A 863 28.99 -2.13 -11.04
N ILE A 864 28.24 -1.06 -10.75
CA ILE A 864 28.73 0.05 -9.94
C ILE A 864 28.91 -0.39 -8.48
N LEU A 865 27.97 -1.17 -7.94
CA LEU A 865 28.11 -1.75 -6.61
C LEU A 865 29.31 -2.69 -6.53
N ALA A 866 29.51 -3.56 -7.53
CA ALA A 866 30.69 -4.42 -7.59
C ALA A 866 32.01 -3.62 -7.67
N ALA A 867 32.00 -2.46 -8.34
CA ALA A 867 33.16 -1.56 -8.37
C ALA A 867 33.43 -0.93 -6.99
N GLN A 868 32.38 -0.48 -6.28
CA GLN A 868 32.50 0.04 -4.91
C GLN A 868 32.98 -1.05 -3.93
N GLU A 869 32.57 -2.30 -4.14
CA GLU A 869 32.90 -3.45 -3.30
C GLU A 869 34.28 -4.08 -3.61
N GLN A 870 35.06 -3.51 -4.54
CA GLN A 870 36.31 -4.10 -5.04
C GLN A 870 36.12 -5.55 -5.56
N ALA A 871 34.94 -5.86 -6.12
CA ALA A 871 34.56 -7.21 -6.53
C ALA A 871 34.87 -7.51 -8.02
N LEU A 872 35.23 -6.49 -8.82
CA LEU A 872 35.57 -6.66 -10.23
C LEU A 872 37.01 -7.17 -10.39
N SER A 873 37.23 -8.07 -11.35
CA SER A 873 38.55 -8.65 -11.64
C SER A 873 39.45 -7.62 -12.34
N THR A 874 40.21 -6.86 -11.54
CA THR A 874 41.28 -5.99 -12.02
C THR A 874 42.61 -6.74 -11.93
N ARG A 875 43.62 -6.34 -12.71
CA ARG A 875 44.95 -6.98 -12.65
C ARG A 875 45.60 -6.90 -11.27
N ALA A 876 45.38 -5.80 -10.54
CA ALA A 876 45.88 -5.69 -9.16
C ALA A 876 45.22 -6.73 -8.26
N ILE A 877 43.90 -6.92 -8.36
CA ILE A 877 43.15 -7.95 -7.62
C ILE A 877 43.59 -9.36 -8.04
N GLU A 878 43.78 -9.61 -9.33
CA GLU A 878 44.22 -10.91 -9.85
C GLU A 878 45.61 -11.29 -9.34
N ALA A 879 46.53 -10.33 -9.29
CA ALA A 879 47.89 -10.54 -8.80
C ALA A 879 47.94 -10.67 -7.26
N GLN A 880 47.27 -9.77 -6.53
CA GLN A 880 47.43 -9.64 -5.08
C GLN A 880 46.46 -10.52 -4.28
N ILE A 881 45.23 -10.71 -4.76
CA ILE A 881 44.17 -11.43 -4.03
C ILE A 881 44.00 -12.85 -4.56
N TYR A 882 44.04 -13.04 -5.88
CA TYR A 882 43.92 -14.37 -6.48
C TYR A 882 45.26 -15.06 -6.71
N HIS A 883 46.37 -14.40 -6.34
CA HIS A 883 47.74 -14.90 -6.47
C HIS A 883 48.06 -15.49 -7.85
N THR A 884 47.50 -14.88 -8.92
CA THR A 884 47.77 -15.29 -10.29
C THR A 884 49.08 -14.68 -10.79
N ARG A 885 49.70 -15.28 -11.82
CA ARG A 885 50.92 -14.76 -12.48
C ARG A 885 50.70 -13.48 -13.31
N GLN A 886 49.57 -12.80 -13.15
CA GLN A 886 49.26 -11.57 -13.89
C GLN A 886 50.11 -10.40 -13.37
N ASP A 887 50.58 -9.57 -14.30
CA ASP A 887 51.23 -8.30 -13.96
C ASP A 887 50.19 -7.35 -13.36
N PRO A 888 50.36 -6.86 -12.10
CA PRO A 888 49.40 -5.98 -11.43
C PRO A 888 49.21 -4.64 -12.14
N ARG A 889 50.11 -4.24 -13.05
CA ARG A 889 50.06 -2.96 -13.76
C ARG A 889 48.89 -2.89 -14.75
N CYS A 890 48.36 -1.67 -14.88
CA CYS A 890 47.23 -1.30 -15.74
C CYS A 890 47.36 -1.86 -17.16
N ARG A 891 46.30 -2.53 -17.64
CA ARG A 891 46.25 -3.10 -19.00
C ARG A 891 46.39 -2.06 -20.11
N LEU A 892 46.15 -0.79 -19.81
CA LEU A 892 46.19 0.32 -20.76
C LEU A 892 47.50 1.11 -20.67
N CYS A 893 47.84 1.68 -19.51
CA CYS A 893 49.02 2.55 -19.39
C CYS A 893 50.30 1.83 -18.94
N LYS A 894 50.21 0.62 -18.37
CA LYS A 894 51.35 -0.18 -17.89
C LYS A 894 52.22 0.47 -16.80
N GLU A 895 51.81 1.59 -16.21
CA GLU A 895 52.64 2.36 -15.26
C GLU A 895 52.21 2.20 -13.80
N ALA A 896 50.90 2.17 -13.52
CA ALA A 896 50.37 2.08 -12.16
C ALA A 896 49.61 0.76 -11.96
N PRO A 897 49.44 0.27 -10.71
CA PRO A 897 48.58 -0.86 -10.41
C PRO A 897 47.15 -0.64 -10.95
N GLU A 898 46.58 -1.67 -11.57
CA GLU A 898 45.23 -1.61 -12.11
C GLU A 898 44.20 -1.70 -10.98
N THR A 899 43.90 -0.61 -10.31
CA THR A 899 42.81 -0.54 -9.33
C THR A 899 41.53 0.03 -9.95
N ILE A 900 40.39 -0.12 -9.28
CA ILE A 900 39.13 0.55 -9.71
C ILE A 900 39.34 2.05 -9.79
N GLN A 901 39.94 2.65 -8.76
CA GLN A 901 40.26 4.08 -8.73
C GLN A 901 41.15 4.50 -9.90
N HIS A 902 42.16 3.70 -10.25
CA HIS A 902 43.01 3.98 -11.39
C HIS A 902 42.23 3.93 -12.71
N ILE A 903 41.38 2.91 -12.93
CA ILE A 903 40.56 2.80 -14.15
C ILE A 903 39.54 3.95 -14.24
N THR A 904 38.91 4.34 -13.13
CA THR A 904 37.82 5.31 -13.17
C THR A 904 38.30 6.77 -13.19
N ALA A 905 39.46 7.08 -12.62
CA ALA A 905 39.94 8.47 -12.47
C ALA A 905 41.45 8.70 -12.67
N GLY A 906 42.30 7.65 -12.72
CA GLY A 906 43.77 7.81 -12.67
C GLY A 906 44.54 7.47 -13.95
N CYS A 907 43.92 6.81 -14.94
CA CYS A 907 44.64 6.32 -16.11
C CYS A 907 44.77 7.40 -17.20
N LYS A 908 46.01 7.81 -17.50
CA LYS A 908 46.31 8.83 -18.52
C LYS A 908 45.77 8.48 -19.92
N MET A 909 45.75 7.19 -20.27
CA MET A 909 45.22 6.72 -21.56
C MET A 909 43.70 6.89 -21.69
N LEU A 910 42.98 7.06 -20.57
CA LEU A 910 41.53 7.28 -20.56
C LEU A 910 41.16 8.76 -20.45
N ALA A 911 42.09 9.62 -20.01
CA ALA A 911 41.86 11.04 -19.74
C ALA A 911 41.36 11.80 -20.97
N GLY A 912 42.10 11.74 -22.08
CA GLY A 912 41.83 12.54 -23.29
C GLY A 912 40.56 12.16 -24.06
N LYS A 913 39.88 11.05 -23.71
CA LYS A 913 38.67 10.61 -24.42
C LYS A 913 37.56 10.17 -23.48
N ALA A 914 37.79 9.16 -22.66
CA ALA A 914 36.72 8.53 -21.88
C ALA A 914 36.32 9.37 -20.66
N TYR A 915 37.30 9.97 -19.95
CA TYR A 915 37.02 10.87 -18.83
C TYR A 915 36.40 12.17 -19.33
N MET A 916 36.93 12.73 -20.43
CA MET A 916 36.36 13.90 -21.09
C MET A 916 34.91 13.68 -21.55
N GLU A 917 34.59 12.51 -22.13
CA GLU A 917 33.21 12.20 -22.52
C GLU A 917 32.26 12.15 -21.31
N ARG A 918 32.67 11.53 -20.20
CA ARG A 918 31.87 11.50 -18.95
C ARG A 918 31.69 12.91 -18.37
N HIS A 919 32.75 13.70 -18.36
CA HIS A 919 32.74 15.09 -17.93
C HIS A 919 31.73 15.93 -18.74
N ASN A 920 31.85 15.90 -20.07
CA ASN A 920 30.99 16.69 -20.97
C ASN A 920 29.52 16.23 -20.90
N GLN A 921 29.24 14.98 -20.54
CA GLN A 921 27.88 14.52 -20.28
C GLN A 921 27.25 15.16 -19.03
N VAL A 922 28.04 15.43 -18.00
CA VAL A 922 27.59 16.15 -16.80
C VAL A 922 27.40 17.63 -17.12
N ALA A 923 28.43 18.30 -17.65
CA ALA A 923 28.36 19.70 -18.04
C ALA A 923 27.22 19.98 -19.05
N GLY A 924 27.01 19.08 -20.01
CA GLY A 924 25.93 19.21 -20.99
C GLY A 924 24.51 19.11 -20.42
N ILE A 925 24.31 18.54 -19.22
CA ILE A 925 23.02 18.61 -18.51
C ILE A 925 22.79 20.02 -18.00
N ILE A 926 23.81 20.61 -17.37
CA ILE A 926 23.77 21.96 -16.82
C ILE A 926 23.50 22.97 -17.93
N TYR A 927 24.29 22.89 -19.01
CA TYR A 927 24.15 23.75 -20.19
C TYR A 927 22.71 23.76 -20.75
N ARG A 928 22.11 22.58 -20.96
CA ARG A 928 20.74 22.48 -21.50
C ARG A 928 19.69 23.08 -20.55
N ASN A 929 19.87 22.94 -19.24
CA ASN A 929 18.95 23.51 -18.27
C ASN A 929 19.05 25.05 -18.25
N MET A 930 20.27 25.60 -18.36
CA MET A 930 20.49 27.05 -18.49
C MET A 930 19.87 27.59 -19.78
N CYS A 931 20.07 26.92 -20.93
CA CYS A 931 19.47 27.35 -22.18
C CYS A 931 17.93 27.35 -22.11
N ALA A 932 17.33 26.35 -21.45
CA ALA A 932 15.88 26.28 -21.28
C ALA A 932 15.34 27.43 -20.40
N GLU A 933 16.07 27.82 -19.35
CA GLU A 933 15.71 28.95 -18.47
C GLU A 933 15.68 30.29 -19.22
N TYR A 934 16.67 30.50 -20.10
CA TYR A 934 16.83 31.75 -20.85
C TYR A 934 16.22 31.74 -22.26
N GLY A 935 15.53 30.66 -22.66
CA GLY A 935 14.92 30.53 -23.98
C GLY A 935 15.92 30.49 -25.15
N LEU A 936 17.13 29.99 -24.91
CA LEU A 936 18.21 29.88 -25.91
C LEU A 936 18.11 28.58 -26.72
N GLU A 937 18.59 28.59 -27.97
CA GLU A 937 18.64 27.40 -28.80
C GLU A 937 19.53 26.30 -28.19
N THR A 938 18.96 25.10 -28.03
CA THR A 938 19.70 23.92 -27.57
C THR A 938 20.03 22.97 -28.71
N PRO A 939 21.18 22.27 -28.67
CA PRO A 939 21.48 21.20 -29.61
C PRO A 939 20.35 20.15 -29.68
N ARG A 940 20.02 19.69 -30.89
CA ARG A 940 18.90 18.77 -31.15
C ARG A 940 19.14 17.40 -30.54
N SER A 941 20.41 17.02 -30.40
CA SER A 941 20.84 15.75 -29.81
C SER A 941 21.69 16.00 -28.57
N LYS A 942 21.50 15.16 -27.54
CA LYS A 942 22.36 15.18 -26.35
C LYS A 942 23.84 14.84 -26.59
N TRP A 943 24.17 14.38 -27.79
CA TRP A 943 25.50 13.98 -28.24
C TRP A 943 26.16 15.02 -29.15
N GLU A 944 25.44 16.07 -29.52
CA GLU A 944 26.00 17.20 -30.25
C GLU A 944 26.80 18.07 -29.28
N THR A 945 27.97 18.53 -29.72
CA THR A 945 28.79 19.47 -28.96
C THR A 945 28.04 20.79 -28.85
N PRO A 946 27.92 21.37 -27.65
CA PRO A 946 27.37 22.71 -27.51
C PRO A 946 28.17 23.72 -28.35
N PRO A 947 27.50 24.69 -29.00
CA PRO A 947 28.19 25.83 -29.60
C PRO A 947 29.00 26.59 -28.55
N LYS A 948 30.17 27.13 -28.95
CA LYS A 948 31.08 27.84 -28.03
C LYS A 948 30.45 29.08 -27.38
N VAL A 949 29.55 29.76 -28.10
CA VAL A 949 28.84 30.95 -27.63
C VAL A 949 27.39 30.88 -28.10
N VAL A 950 26.44 31.12 -27.21
CA VAL A 950 25.02 31.34 -27.52
C VAL A 950 24.54 32.56 -26.76
N GLU A 951 23.79 33.43 -27.43
CA GLU A 951 23.42 34.72 -26.89
C GLU A 951 22.04 35.13 -27.40
N ASN A 952 21.26 35.76 -26.52
CA ASN A 952 20.06 36.53 -26.86
C ASN A 952 20.10 37.87 -26.11
N GLU A 953 18.98 38.61 -26.12
CA GLU A 953 18.86 39.90 -25.42
C GLU A 953 19.02 39.76 -23.89
N ARG A 954 18.63 38.61 -23.33
CA ARG A 954 18.56 38.37 -21.88
C ARG A 954 19.83 37.75 -21.29
N ALA A 955 20.49 36.84 -22.01
CA ALA A 955 21.63 36.10 -21.50
C ALA A 955 22.64 35.70 -22.58
N LYS A 956 23.88 35.46 -22.13
CA LYS A 956 24.98 34.93 -22.93
C LYS A 956 25.58 33.71 -22.23
N ILE A 957 25.69 32.58 -22.92
CA ILE A 957 26.32 31.35 -22.42
C ILE A 957 27.57 31.05 -23.25
N LEU A 958 28.68 30.86 -22.56
CA LEU A 958 29.98 30.46 -23.09
C LEU A 958 30.25 29.00 -22.70
N TRP A 959 30.56 28.15 -23.67
CA TRP A 959 30.91 26.74 -23.45
C TRP A 959 32.37 26.50 -23.85
N ASP A 960 33.18 26.01 -22.92
CA ASP A 960 34.60 25.69 -23.13
C ASP A 960 35.33 26.82 -23.89
N PHE A 961 35.09 28.05 -23.44
CA PHE A 961 35.54 29.28 -24.10
C PHE A 961 36.63 29.95 -23.28
N GLN A 962 37.74 30.29 -23.93
CA GLN A 962 38.84 31.00 -23.29
C GLN A 962 38.51 32.49 -23.17
N ILE A 963 38.45 32.99 -21.95
CA ILE A 963 38.13 34.38 -21.63
C ILE A 963 39.41 35.21 -21.69
N GLN A 964 39.40 36.26 -22.50
CA GLN A 964 40.48 37.25 -22.52
C GLN A 964 40.33 38.18 -21.31
N THR A 965 41.42 38.33 -20.55
CA THR A 965 41.48 39.16 -19.33
C THR A 965 42.63 40.16 -19.47
N ASP A 966 42.45 41.36 -18.91
CA ASP A 966 43.45 42.44 -19.01
C ASP A 966 44.73 42.11 -18.22
N ARG A 967 44.60 41.35 -17.13
CA ARG A 967 45.72 40.71 -16.42
C ARG A 967 45.88 39.26 -16.81
N MET A 968 47.10 38.76 -16.72
CA MET A 968 47.40 37.34 -16.98
C MET A 968 46.78 36.46 -15.87
N VAL A 969 45.67 35.79 -16.19
CA VAL A 969 45.05 34.79 -15.31
C VAL A 969 45.42 33.40 -15.81
N MET A 970 46.12 32.62 -14.98
CA MET A 970 46.58 31.27 -15.32
C MET A 970 45.46 30.29 -15.70
N SER A 971 44.25 30.52 -15.19
CA SER A 971 43.06 29.70 -15.44
C SER A 971 41.90 30.54 -15.98
N ASN A 972 41.86 30.73 -17.29
CA ASN A 972 40.87 31.58 -17.97
C ASN A 972 39.89 30.83 -18.90
N GLN A 973 39.88 29.50 -18.87
CA GLN A 973 38.95 28.66 -19.63
C GLN A 973 38.15 27.78 -18.66
N PRO A 974 37.00 28.26 -18.16
CA PRO A 974 36.02 27.44 -17.43
C PRO A 974 35.15 26.61 -18.39
N ASP A 975 34.46 25.60 -17.85
CA ASP A 975 33.61 24.72 -18.67
C ASP A 975 32.37 25.44 -19.20
N ILE A 976 31.72 26.23 -18.34
CA ILE A 976 30.54 27.03 -18.71
C ILE A 976 30.60 28.38 -18.00
N VAL A 977 30.32 29.47 -18.72
CA VAL A 977 30.00 30.77 -18.12
C VAL A 977 28.67 31.24 -18.63
N VAL A 978 27.76 31.61 -17.73
CA VAL A 978 26.51 32.28 -18.09
C VAL A 978 26.54 33.70 -17.58
N VAL A 979 26.19 34.65 -18.43
CA VAL A 979 26.05 36.07 -18.11
C VAL A 979 24.58 36.43 -18.28
N ASP A 980 23.94 36.81 -17.19
CA ASP A 980 22.60 37.37 -17.14
C ASP A 980 22.70 38.89 -17.31
N LYS A 981 22.24 39.39 -18.46
CA LYS A 981 22.37 40.80 -18.83
C LYS A 981 21.39 41.69 -18.06
N GLU A 982 20.22 41.16 -17.71
CA GLU A 982 19.18 41.88 -16.96
C GLU A 982 19.58 42.06 -15.50
N GLN A 983 20.02 40.97 -14.85
CA GLN A 983 20.39 41.00 -13.43
C GLN A 983 21.82 41.47 -13.17
N ARG A 984 22.61 41.69 -14.23
CA ARG A 984 24.05 42.00 -14.17
C ARG A 984 24.81 41.00 -13.29
N LYS A 985 24.58 39.72 -13.52
CA LYS A 985 25.24 38.61 -12.82
C LYS A 985 25.91 37.67 -13.81
N ALA A 986 27.01 37.05 -13.40
CA ALA A 986 27.60 35.94 -14.13
C ALA A 986 27.88 34.75 -13.22
N VAL A 987 27.75 33.54 -13.76
CA VAL A 987 28.05 32.30 -13.05
C VAL A 987 29.08 31.51 -13.85
N VAL A 988 30.22 31.26 -13.23
CA VAL A 988 31.31 30.43 -13.75
C VAL A 988 31.13 29.03 -13.18
N VAL A 989 30.80 28.07 -14.02
CA VAL A 989 30.60 26.67 -13.65
C VAL A 989 31.78 25.85 -14.14
N ASP A 990 32.34 25.07 -13.24
CA ASP A 990 33.41 24.13 -13.55
C ASP A 990 33.07 22.76 -12.96
N VAL A 991 33.15 21.73 -13.79
CA VAL A 991 32.72 20.37 -13.50
C VAL A 991 33.94 19.49 -13.24
N ALA A 992 33.87 18.65 -12.22
CA ALA A 992 34.90 17.65 -11.96
C ALA A 992 34.28 16.29 -11.61
N VAL A 993 34.83 15.23 -12.18
CA VAL A 993 34.45 13.85 -11.85
C VAL A 993 35.66 13.06 -11.31
N PRO A 994 36.15 13.38 -10.09
CA PRO A 994 37.33 12.75 -9.52
C PRO A 994 37.03 11.40 -8.86
N SER A 995 38.07 10.73 -8.39
CA SER A 995 37.90 9.60 -7.45
C SER A 995 37.07 10.04 -6.24
N ASP A 996 36.20 9.16 -5.78
CA ASP A 996 35.21 9.42 -4.74
C ASP A 996 35.82 9.88 -3.40
N GLY A 997 37.02 9.43 -3.05
CA GLY A 997 37.75 9.91 -1.85
C GLY A 997 38.30 11.33 -1.97
N ASN A 998 38.44 11.87 -3.20
CA ASN A 998 39.08 13.16 -3.46
C ASN A 998 38.07 14.28 -3.75
N ILE A 999 36.76 14.05 -3.58
CA ILE A 999 35.72 15.01 -3.97
C ILE A 999 35.84 16.35 -3.22
N ARG A 1000 36.13 16.36 -1.91
CA ARG A 1000 36.31 17.60 -1.14
C ARG A 1000 37.55 18.38 -1.56
N LYS A 1001 38.68 17.68 -1.72
CA LYS A 1001 39.92 18.29 -2.18
C LYS A 1001 39.72 18.96 -3.54
N LYS A 1002 39.04 18.29 -4.47
CA LYS A 1002 38.74 18.81 -5.80
C LYS A 1002 37.76 19.97 -5.79
N GLU A 1003 36.77 19.97 -4.89
CA GLU A 1003 35.87 21.11 -4.70
C GLU A 1003 36.64 22.37 -4.29
N HIS A 1004 37.55 22.24 -3.32
CA HIS A 1004 38.39 23.35 -2.86
C HIS A 1004 39.36 23.85 -3.94
N GLU A 1005 40.09 22.93 -4.59
CA GLU A 1005 41.01 23.27 -5.68
C GLU A 1005 40.33 24.06 -6.81
N LYS A 1006 39.06 23.76 -7.14
CA LYS A 1006 38.33 24.47 -8.20
C LYS A 1006 37.85 25.86 -7.78
N LEU A 1007 37.53 26.06 -6.50
CA LEU A 1007 37.18 27.39 -5.97
C LEU A 1007 38.40 28.32 -6.04
N GLU A 1008 39.57 27.85 -5.60
CA GLU A 1008 40.81 28.62 -5.66
C GLU A 1008 41.23 28.90 -7.11
N LYS A 1009 41.15 27.89 -7.98
CA LYS A 1009 41.56 27.97 -9.39
C LYS A 1009 40.94 29.16 -10.15
N TYR A 1010 39.67 29.49 -9.87
CA TYR A 1010 38.93 30.51 -10.61
C TYR A 1010 38.70 31.81 -9.83
N GLN A 1011 39.32 31.97 -8.65
CA GLN A 1011 39.20 33.21 -7.86
C GLN A 1011 39.77 34.42 -8.62
N GLY A 1012 40.95 34.31 -9.22
CA GLY A 1012 41.52 35.40 -10.03
C GLY A 1012 40.70 35.72 -11.28
N LEU A 1013 40.10 34.72 -11.92
CA LEU A 1013 39.19 34.95 -13.06
C LEU A 1013 37.92 35.67 -12.61
N ARG A 1014 37.37 35.32 -11.44
CA ARG A 1014 36.19 35.97 -10.89
C ARG A 1014 36.43 37.46 -10.67
N GLU A 1015 37.54 37.82 -10.02
CA GLU A 1015 37.89 39.22 -9.72
C GLU A 1015 38.04 40.06 -11.00
N GLU A 1016 38.71 39.52 -12.02
CA GLU A 1016 38.87 40.19 -13.31
C GLU A 1016 37.52 40.32 -14.05
N LEU A 1017 36.68 39.29 -14.04
CA LEU A 1017 35.36 39.34 -14.65
C LEU A 1017 34.43 40.36 -13.96
N GLU A 1018 34.46 40.46 -12.63
CA GLU A 1018 33.68 41.45 -11.88
C GLU A 1018 34.09 42.88 -12.26
N LYS A 1019 35.40 43.10 -12.46
CA LYS A 1019 35.96 44.39 -12.88
C LYS A 1019 35.66 44.73 -14.33
N THR A 1020 35.98 43.85 -15.28
CA THR A 1020 35.91 44.12 -16.72
C THR A 1020 34.48 44.11 -17.22
N TRP A 1021 33.64 43.16 -16.78
CA TRP A 1021 32.25 43.05 -17.26
C TRP A 1021 31.25 43.82 -16.39
N LYS A 1022 31.69 44.38 -15.25
CA LYS A 1022 30.85 45.13 -14.30
C LYS A 1022 29.58 44.37 -13.90
N VAL A 1023 29.73 43.07 -13.63
CA VAL A 1023 28.67 42.15 -13.18
C VAL A 1023 29.13 41.43 -11.91
N LYS A 1024 28.21 40.98 -11.07
CA LYS A 1024 28.56 40.14 -9.91
C LYS A 1024 28.84 38.71 -10.36
N VAL A 1025 30.02 38.15 -10.06
CA VAL A 1025 30.43 36.83 -10.56
C VAL A 1025 30.40 35.80 -9.43
N THR A 1026 29.84 34.63 -9.70
CA THR A 1026 29.81 33.50 -8.75
C THR A 1026 30.50 32.29 -9.36
N VAL A 1027 31.45 31.68 -8.62
CA VAL A 1027 32.12 30.45 -9.05
C VAL A 1027 31.41 29.26 -8.41
N VAL A 1028 30.98 28.31 -9.23
CA VAL A 1028 30.22 27.14 -8.81
C VAL A 1028 30.96 25.85 -9.19
N PRO A 1029 31.63 25.18 -8.23
CA PRO A 1029 32.27 23.89 -8.47
C PRO A 1029 31.22 22.76 -8.45
N VAL A 1030 31.08 22.03 -9.55
CA VAL A 1030 30.20 20.86 -9.63
C VAL A 1030 31.05 19.60 -9.58
N VAL A 1031 31.28 19.10 -8.36
CA VAL A 1031 32.16 17.94 -8.11
C VAL A 1031 31.36 16.70 -7.73
N ILE A 1032 31.58 15.60 -8.48
CA ILE A 1032 30.85 14.33 -8.30
C ILE A 1032 31.83 13.17 -8.41
N GLY A 1033 31.87 12.29 -7.41
CA GLY A 1033 32.71 11.10 -7.40
C GLY A 1033 32.38 10.13 -8.54
N THR A 1034 33.39 9.43 -9.05
CA THR A 1034 33.22 8.47 -10.16
C THR A 1034 32.19 7.37 -9.89
N LEU A 1035 31.99 6.96 -8.64
CA LEU A 1035 31.06 5.91 -8.21
C LEU A 1035 29.83 6.47 -7.49
N GLY A 1036 29.62 7.79 -7.52
CA GLY A 1036 28.40 8.45 -7.08
C GLY A 1036 28.53 9.24 -5.78
N ALA A 1037 29.70 9.35 -5.17
CA ALA A 1037 29.88 10.19 -3.98
C ALA A 1037 29.64 11.67 -4.29
N VAL A 1038 29.02 12.41 -3.37
CA VAL A 1038 28.73 13.84 -3.53
C VAL A 1038 29.07 14.61 -2.25
N THR A 1039 29.52 15.86 -2.42
CA THR A 1039 29.79 16.75 -1.28
C THR A 1039 28.46 17.22 -0.65
N PRO A 1040 28.44 17.55 0.66
CA PRO A 1040 27.24 18.10 1.30
C PRO A 1040 26.70 19.37 0.61
N LYS A 1041 27.62 20.21 0.11
CA LYS A 1041 27.34 21.51 -0.52
C LYS A 1041 26.91 21.43 -1.99
N LEU A 1042 26.96 20.26 -2.64
CA LEU A 1042 26.64 20.14 -4.06
C LEU A 1042 25.26 20.72 -4.42
N GLU A 1043 24.26 20.52 -3.56
CA GLU A 1043 22.92 21.05 -3.80
C GLU A 1043 22.85 22.58 -3.71
N GLU A 1044 23.54 23.17 -2.73
CA GLU A 1044 23.67 24.63 -2.58
C GLU A 1044 24.39 25.24 -3.78
N TRP A 1045 25.42 24.56 -4.30
CA TRP A 1045 26.11 24.96 -5.51
C TRP A 1045 25.19 24.92 -6.74
N LEU A 1046 24.45 23.82 -6.93
CA LEU A 1046 23.54 23.69 -8.07
C LEU A 1046 22.40 24.70 -8.04
N GLN A 1047 21.96 25.16 -6.86
CA GLN A 1047 20.94 26.21 -6.72
C GLN A 1047 21.43 27.59 -7.16
N GLN A 1048 22.75 27.83 -7.18
CA GLN A 1048 23.34 29.08 -7.67
C GLN A 1048 23.43 29.13 -9.21
N ILE A 1049 23.15 28.00 -9.88
CA ILE A 1049 23.15 27.91 -11.34
C ILE A 1049 21.75 28.26 -11.87
N PRO A 1050 21.63 29.17 -12.86
CA PRO A 1050 20.35 29.43 -13.52
C PRO A 1050 19.76 28.17 -14.17
N GLY A 1051 18.45 27.98 -13.97
CA GLY A 1051 17.72 26.81 -14.42
C GLY A 1051 17.75 25.63 -13.44
N LYS A 1052 16.72 24.78 -13.47
CA LYS A 1052 16.55 23.70 -12.49
C LYS A 1052 17.46 22.51 -12.74
N THR A 1053 18.64 22.48 -12.12
CA THR A 1053 19.56 21.33 -12.14
C THR A 1053 19.48 20.52 -10.85
N SER A 1054 19.15 19.22 -10.95
CA SER A 1054 19.11 18.33 -9.79
C SER A 1054 20.45 17.64 -9.54
N ASP A 1055 20.82 17.49 -8.27
CA ASP A 1055 21.89 16.60 -7.79
C ASP A 1055 21.82 15.19 -8.43
N LEU A 1056 20.62 14.62 -8.50
CA LEU A 1056 20.37 13.29 -9.01
C LEU A 1056 20.68 13.14 -10.50
N SER A 1057 20.39 14.16 -11.32
CA SER A 1057 20.61 14.10 -12.77
C SER A 1057 22.10 14.09 -13.10
N VAL A 1058 22.87 14.94 -12.41
CA VAL A 1058 24.32 15.01 -12.58
C VAL A 1058 25.01 13.77 -12.00
N GLN A 1059 24.60 13.29 -10.81
CA GLN A 1059 25.09 12.05 -10.20
C GLN A 1059 24.81 10.83 -11.09
N LYS A 1060 23.59 10.71 -11.61
CA LYS A 1060 23.20 9.65 -12.55
C LYS A 1060 24.07 9.66 -13.81
N SER A 1061 24.39 10.84 -14.33
CA SER A 1061 25.22 11.00 -15.53
C SER A 1061 26.65 10.51 -15.28
N ALA A 1062 27.26 10.93 -14.17
CA ALA A 1062 28.59 10.49 -13.75
C ALA A 1062 28.67 8.96 -13.61
N VAL A 1063 27.72 8.35 -12.87
CA VAL A 1063 27.65 6.90 -12.65
C VAL A 1063 27.49 6.13 -13.97
N LEU A 1064 26.64 6.61 -14.89
CA LEU A 1064 26.47 6.00 -16.22
C LEU A 1064 27.73 6.08 -17.08
N GLY A 1065 28.43 7.22 -17.05
CA GLY A 1065 29.71 7.39 -17.74
C GLY A 1065 30.78 6.45 -17.19
N THR A 1066 30.87 6.32 -15.85
CA THR A 1066 31.79 5.38 -15.21
C THR A 1066 31.46 3.92 -15.56
N ALA A 1067 30.19 3.54 -15.60
CA ALA A 1067 29.78 2.20 -16.04
C ALA A 1067 30.23 1.92 -17.49
N LYS A 1068 30.17 2.91 -18.38
CA LYS A 1068 30.65 2.79 -19.77
C LYS A 1068 32.17 2.53 -19.81
N ILE A 1069 32.93 3.26 -19.00
CA ILE A 1069 34.40 3.11 -18.87
C ILE A 1069 34.73 1.69 -18.39
N LEU A 1070 34.12 1.25 -17.29
CA LEU A 1070 34.37 -0.08 -16.70
C LEU A 1070 34.06 -1.20 -17.69
N ARG A 1071 32.91 -1.17 -18.38
CA ARG A 1071 32.54 -2.19 -19.39
C ARG A 1071 33.57 -2.28 -20.51
N ARG A 1072 34.02 -1.13 -21.03
CA ARG A 1072 34.97 -1.07 -22.13
C ARG A 1072 36.36 -1.55 -21.72
N THR A 1073 36.87 -1.09 -20.58
CA THR A 1073 38.22 -1.40 -20.11
C THR A 1073 38.33 -2.86 -19.64
N LEU A 1074 37.33 -3.34 -18.88
CA LEU A 1074 37.35 -4.69 -18.32
C LEU A 1074 36.80 -5.76 -19.28
N LYS A 1075 36.39 -5.39 -20.50
CA LYS A 1075 35.78 -6.28 -21.51
C LYS A 1075 34.62 -7.12 -20.93
N LEU A 1076 33.80 -6.50 -20.08
CA LEU A 1076 32.70 -7.22 -19.42
C LEU A 1076 31.59 -7.55 -20.43
N PRO A 1077 31.04 -8.78 -20.43
CA PRO A 1077 29.96 -9.16 -21.35
C PRO A 1077 28.70 -8.32 -21.06
N GLY A 1078 28.16 -7.68 -22.10
CA GLY A 1078 26.96 -6.84 -22.00
C GLY A 1078 27.07 -5.51 -22.75
N LEU A 1079 26.91 -5.57 -24.08
CA LEU A 1079 26.81 -4.50 -25.08
C LEU A 1079 28.08 -3.70 -25.39
N TRP A 1080 28.70 -4.06 -26.52
CA TRP A 1080 29.06 -3.09 -27.55
C TRP A 1080 27.79 -2.73 -28.34
#